data_AF-T0C1E9-F1
#
_entry.id   AF-T0C1E9-F1
#
_cell.length_a   1.000
_cell.length_b   1.000
_cell.length_c   1.000
_cell.angle_alpha   90.00
_cell.angle_beta   90.00
_cell.angle_gamma   90.00
#
_symmetry.space_group_name_H-M   'P 1'
#
loop_
_entity.id
_entity.type
_entity.pdbx_description
1 polymer ?
#
loop_
_entity_poly.entity_id
_entity_poly.type
_entity_poly.pdbx_seq_one_letter_code
_entity_poly.pdbx_strand_id
1 'polypeptide(L)'
;MKKIFALTIYSLLVSCGGQGGAEVASQVIKGTKKDTTEQVSNNYSESLTQTSPFTYNMNTSELFVRRTNVDDITNEKYINISIRRNGNETRLNHRNFEKGLRHIKISGIKLVITRDSRIGKLLQNSYDLKSLELNAQEVVVDMSLDLPSTNVVINAKKLKFNNLSSIITTPSFVTDSAPQFGDGQHGASAGSIYLNIEEFEYEKSYIKPFILIGGRGQAAGVGQDGVDGLKVDDLGNGVIYLEKGINIPLMRSSPSQAGPSTFGSVYKKQSSSGTKVWPTNGGDAKAGGKPGEGGRGGDLISTIDISEELIKNRGGQTGKPAGKYRGGRAGSPSPAFQHLYVHNKLKSNTRKDFVAGRDVKSPVAINEVGETGEILSMEYKTWLSGEFLEQSLKYGNDLFIGNHFKKAYSHFSNLEELCQNSSVLDSLANLKCLKVRTQFQKLSSNLNFFGETINQLPLFSLETNSKLYRKDIESSLKLIFLSKMNSLNKFSLEDKLNLMGVTQDELYTKASNDNFTLTLLNRDISKANKVVAELNHYEDEFKAELANVEAEIRKQAQRNIIAKEKKAKLFKVLSSVAAVGSVIPIGQPAIGIATQSLASFMQVSHDGNFRDKISGFRKLYKSVKKIDLDKSSKNWNEGFSKIKYSSLRDDLEDAKNAKERDEVYDRYLNDVEEVVSPIVKSLTKEINSYKRISFPRNAVEKEIARLKNSDAMFKILTNKLSKLVSKRKEAVDALSAIQTTILSTVLGIQDSFDQIARISYAKQNLLLNEKYILTTDFDSIVDNAVNRLLSYNYDLYNSIQYTYLGEANEYNFYESLDQILNRMDIDLRLRDERDLDHDISNYIAMFEDNFRHVAYRIVKRLEKNNLKYEKDFILHLNKAEIDRLNTGNDLYIDMFKYQDILNNEKGLKVKNIKVVADYDAYVDRSGINMIEVLVTHGDSHFIRSNENLFELTSPVEHKWGASIDIISGRQADIAPSKVNFSSFGAIADIDIEGLDVFNRASLLGQYKVEFINKTGKDVKLTSLSLVVEYEYQ
;
A
#
# COMPACT_ATOMS: atom_id res chain seq x y z
N MET A 1 -34.51 12.55 -4.65
CA MET A 1 -34.84 13.44 -3.52
C MET A 1 -34.02 14.72 -3.64
N LYS A 2 -34.58 15.73 -4.33
CA LYS A 2 -34.00 17.07 -4.54
C LYS A 2 -34.73 18.05 -3.60
N LYS A 3 -34.03 19.10 -3.14
CA LYS A 3 -34.32 20.05 -2.02
C LYS A 3 -33.74 19.51 -0.71
N ILE A 4 -32.69 20.09 -0.10
CA ILE A 4 -32.44 21.50 0.21
C ILE A 4 -30.92 21.77 0.11
N PHE A 5 -30.54 22.66 -0.80
CA PHE A 5 -29.18 23.22 -0.96
C PHE A 5 -29.39 24.73 -1.07
N ALA A 6 -29.38 25.43 0.07
CA ALA A 6 -29.37 26.89 0.13
C ALA A 6 -29.07 27.34 1.56
N LEU A 7 -27.99 28.11 1.71
CA LEU A 7 -27.55 28.99 2.81
C LEU A 7 -26.17 28.61 3.40
N THR A 8 -25.15 28.89 2.60
CA THR A 8 -23.81 29.23 3.06
C THR A 8 -23.43 30.53 2.35
N ILE A 9 -22.68 31.40 3.04
CA ILE A 9 -22.23 32.76 2.68
C ILE A 9 -23.00 33.86 3.45
N TYR A 10 -22.47 34.23 4.63
CA TYR A 10 -22.14 35.62 4.97
C TYR A 10 -21.24 35.69 6.21
N SER A 11 -20.28 36.62 6.17
CA SER A 11 -19.37 37.14 7.23
C SER A 11 -18.02 36.44 7.49
N LEU A 12 -17.05 36.85 6.66
CA LEU A 12 -15.67 37.16 7.07
C LEU A 12 -15.61 38.53 7.79
N LEU A 13 -14.67 38.66 8.73
CA LEU A 13 -14.00 39.87 9.29
C LEU A 13 -14.72 40.74 10.35
N VAL A 14 -14.07 40.86 11.54
CA VAL A 14 -13.78 42.05 12.42
C VAL A 14 -13.11 41.48 13.70
N SER A 15 -11.78 41.58 13.89
CA SER A 15 -10.98 42.62 14.60
C SER A 15 -10.92 42.54 16.15
N CYS A 16 -9.74 42.95 16.66
CA CYS A 16 -9.30 43.21 18.05
C CYS A 16 -8.73 41.99 18.78
N GLY A 17 -7.43 41.89 19.12
CA GLY A 17 -6.50 42.94 19.55
C GLY A 17 -6.40 42.90 21.07
N GLY A 18 -5.31 42.35 21.62
CA GLY A 18 -5.12 42.24 23.07
C GLY A 18 -3.73 41.70 23.44
N GLN A 19 -2.76 42.61 23.45
CA GLN A 19 -1.49 42.44 24.18
C GLN A 19 -1.75 42.32 25.68
N GLY A 20 -0.99 41.47 26.35
CA GLY A 20 -0.95 41.38 27.81
C GLY A 20 0.22 40.53 28.25
N GLY A 21 1.37 41.18 28.42
CA GLY A 21 2.52 40.58 29.08
C GLY A 21 2.25 40.34 30.56
N ALA A 22 2.85 39.28 31.11
CA ALA A 22 3.07 39.13 32.54
C ALA A 22 4.45 38.52 32.71
N GLU A 23 5.37 39.40 33.09
CA GLU A 23 6.74 39.16 33.47
C GLU A 23 6.78 38.93 35.00
N VAL A 24 7.79 38.17 35.45
CA VAL A 24 8.37 38.13 36.80
C VAL A 24 7.59 37.39 37.92
N ALA A 25 8.18 36.28 38.38
CA ALA A 25 8.71 36.16 39.75
C ALA A 25 9.47 34.85 39.95
N SER A 26 10.75 34.85 39.57
CA SER A 26 11.74 33.92 40.09
C SER A 26 12.21 34.42 41.46
N GLN A 27 11.88 33.70 42.53
CA GLN A 27 12.51 33.89 43.83
C GLN A 27 13.52 32.78 44.11
N VAL A 28 14.77 33.25 44.14
CA VAL A 28 15.96 32.62 44.71
C VAL A 28 15.75 32.43 46.21
N ILE A 29 15.97 31.20 46.72
CA ILE A 29 16.42 31.01 48.11
C ILE A 29 17.69 30.16 48.07
N LYS A 30 18.79 30.80 48.47
CA LYS A 30 20.09 30.18 48.71
C LYS A 30 20.08 29.46 50.07
N GLY A 31 20.55 28.22 50.05
CA GLY A 31 21.59 27.70 50.93
C GLY A 31 21.28 27.47 52.42
N THR A 32 21.44 26.22 52.85
CA THR A 32 22.38 25.86 53.91
C THR A 32 22.69 24.36 53.86
N LYS A 33 23.97 24.01 53.70
CA LYS A 33 24.51 22.69 54.04
C LYS A 33 24.47 22.53 55.56
N LYS A 34 24.00 21.38 56.04
CA LYS A 34 24.35 20.86 57.36
C LYS A 34 24.52 19.35 57.23
N ASP A 35 25.74 18.88 57.50
CA ASP A 35 26.03 17.50 57.83
C ASP A 35 25.29 17.12 59.11
N THR A 36 24.56 16.00 59.06
CA THR A 36 24.27 15.16 60.23
C THR A 36 23.96 13.75 59.74
N THR A 37 24.93 12.86 59.94
CA THR A 37 24.71 11.43 60.15
C THR A 37 23.73 11.26 61.31
N GLU A 38 22.51 10.79 61.04
CA GLU A 38 21.65 10.24 62.09
C GLU A 38 20.60 9.29 61.51
N GLN A 39 20.44 8.17 62.21
CA GLN A 39 19.51 7.08 61.96
C GLN A 39 18.07 7.62 61.82
N VAL A 40 17.38 7.26 60.74
CA VAL A 40 15.92 7.41 60.66
C VAL A 40 15.30 6.02 60.64
N SER A 41 15.02 5.51 61.83
CA SER A 41 14.00 4.50 62.06
C SER A 41 12.64 5.17 62.19
N ASN A 42 11.64 4.56 61.55
CA ASN A 42 10.23 4.53 61.89
C ASN A 42 9.54 5.85 62.32
N ASN A 43 8.79 6.46 61.39
CA ASN A 43 7.46 7.03 61.67
C ASN A 43 6.76 7.49 60.37
N TYR A 44 6.04 6.57 59.72
CA TYR A 44 4.94 6.88 58.80
C TYR A 44 3.76 5.97 59.15
N SER A 45 2.78 6.50 59.88
CA SER A 45 1.59 5.76 60.35
C SER A 45 0.31 6.14 59.58
N GLU A 46 0.42 6.64 58.34
CA GLU A 46 -0.74 6.72 57.45
C GLU A 46 -0.75 5.48 56.55
N SER A 47 -1.81 4.68 56.65
CA SER A 47 -2.01 3.49 55.82
C SER A 47 -2.04 3.90 54.34
N LEU A 48 -1.01 3.48 53.59
CA LEU A 48 -0.83 3.78 52.17
C LEU A 48 -1.63 2.84 51.25
N THR A 49 -2.27 1.82 51.83
CA THR A 49 -3.06 0.80 51.15
C THR A 49 -4.50 1.23 50.91
N GLN A 50 -5.12 0.69 49.85
CA GLN A 50 -6.48 1.07 49.44
C GLN A 50 -7.40 -0.14 49.28
N THR A 51 -8.71 0.13 49.37
CA THR A 51 -9.80 -0.87 49.26
C THR A 51 -10.18 -1.20 47.82
N SER A 52 -9.63 -0.46 46.87
CA SER A 52 -10.01 -0.51 45.48
C SER A 52 -8.86 -0.02 44.61
N PRO A 53 -8.79 -0.46 43.35
CA PRO A 53 -7.80 0.01 42.42
C PRO A 53 -7.82 1.53 42.26
N PHE A 54 -6.64 2.13 42.05
CA PHE A 54 -6.43 3.57 41.91
C PHE A 54 -6.09 3.91 40.47
N THR A 55 -6.52 5.07 39.99
CA THR A 55 -6.19 5.54 38.65
C THR A 55 -5.38 6.82 38.75
N TYR A 56 -4.15 6.79 38.24
CA TYR A 56 -3.29 7.96 38.20
C TYR A 56 -3.74 8.92 37.10
N ASN A 57 -3.70 10.22 37.39
CA ASN A 57 -3.87 11.29 36.42
C ASN A 57 -2.55 12.05 36.30
N MET A 58 -1.64 11.51 35.50
CA MET A 58 -0.30 12.04 35.32
C MET A 58 -0.04 12.35 33.85
N ASN A 59 0.75 13.39 33.59
CA ASN A 59 1.29 13.61 32.25
C ASN A 59 2.38 12.56 32.01
N THR A 60 2.10 11.64 31.07
CA THR A 60 3.02 10.60 30.67
C THR A 60 3.54 10.91 29.27
N SER A 61 4.79 10.54 29.02
CA SER A 61 5.43 10.61 27.71
C SER A 61 5.30 9.26 27.00
N GLU A 62 5.43 9.27 25.67
CA GLU A 62 5.56 8.05 24.88
C GLU A 62 6.97 7.50 25.01
N LEU A 63 7.08 6.22 25.40
CA LEU A 63 8.39 5.57 25.49
C LEU A 63 8.92 5.24 24.09
N PHE A 64 8.04 4.75 23.22
CA PHE A 64 8.37 4.29 21.87
C PHE A 64 8.29 5.40 20.82
N VAL A 65 9.34 6.23 20.75
CA VAL A 65 9.46 7.38 19.83
C VAL A 65 9.67 6.93 18.36
N ARG A 66 9.60 7.88 17.40
CA ARG A 66 9.80 7.68 15.95
C ARG A 66 11.05 6.86 15.63
N ARG A 67 10.90 5.81 14.82
CA ARG A 67 11.96 4.81 14.57
C ARG A 67 12.82 5.10 13.34
N THR A 68 12.21 5.67 12.30
CA THR A 68 12.86 5.89 11.00
C THR A 68 12.36 7.18 10.37
N ASN A 69 13.14 7.79 9.46
CA ASN A 69 12.59 8.76 8.54
C ASN A 69 11.84 8.00 7.44
N VAL A 70 10.62 8.42 7.14
CA VAL A 70 9.85 7.86 6.02
C VAL A 70 9.98 8.81 4.85
N ASP A 71 10.35 8.25 3.70
CA ASP A 71 10.56 8.98 2.47
C ASP A 71 9.28 9.68 1.98
N ASP A 72 9.45 10.68 1.13
CA ASP A 72 8.33 11.36 0.48
C ASP A 72 7.54 10.39 -0.43
N ILE A 73 6.26 10.68 -0.65
CA ILE A 73 5.33 9.92 -1.49
C ILE A 73 5.77 9.85 -2.98
N THR A 74 6.75 10.65 -3.38
CA THR A 74 7.37 10.63 -4.72
C THR A 74 8.61 9.73 -4.81
N ASN A 75 9.05 9.13 -3.71
CA ASN A 75 10.23 8.27 -3.68
C ASN A 75 9.99 7.00 -4.53
N GLU A 76 11.04 6.52 -5.20
CA GLU A 76 11.00 5.32 -6.04
C GLU A 76 10.53 4.06 -5.29
N LYS A 77 10.71 4.00 -3.96
CA LYS A 77 10.20 2.89 -3.13
C LYS A 77 8.68 2.70 -3.24
N TYR A 78 7.94 3.77 -3.52
CA TYR A 78 6.48 3.77 -3.63
C TYR A 78 5.99 3.87 -5.09
N ILE A 79 6.87 3.58 -6.03
CA ILE A 79 6.58 3.56 -7.46
C ILE A 79 6.84 2.16 -8.00
N ASN A 80 5.81 1.52 -8.53
CA ASN A 80 5.95 0.26 -9.23
C ASN A 80 5.91 0.49 -10.74
N ILE A 81 6.81 -0.17 -11.48
CA ILE A 81 6.89 -0.11 -12.94
C ILE A 81 6.89 -1.55 -13.45
N SER A 82 5.79 -1.94 -14.09
CA SER A 82 5.66 -3.22 -14.79
C SER A 82 5.87 -3.02 -16.29
N ILE A 83 6.72 -3.84 -16.89
CA ILE A 83 7.01 -3.81 -18.34
C ILE A 83 6.74 -5.20 -18.88
N ARG A 84 5.75 -5.33 -19.77
CA ARG A 84 5.50 -6.56 -20.54
C ARG A 84 5.91 -6.35 -21.99
N ARG A 85 6.47 -7.38 -22.63
CA ARG A 85 6.76 -7.37 -24.08
C ARG A 85 5.91 -8.42 -24.79
N ASN A 86 5.25 -8.03 -25.88
CA ASN A 86 4.53 -8.95 -26.74
C ASN A 86 5.37 -9.29 -27.97
N GLY A 87 5.98 -10.48 -27.99
CA GLY A 87 6.81 -10.95 -29.11
C GLY A 87 6.04 -11.20 -30.42
N ASN A 88 4.70 -11.32 -30.36
CA ASN A 88 3.85 -11.49 -31.54
C ASN A 88 3.59 -10.15 -32.25
N GLU A 89 3.71 -9.03 -31.53
CA GLU A 89 3.61 -7.69 -32.08
C GLU A 89 5.02 -7.15 -32.30
N THR A 90 5.51 -7.15 -33.55
CA THR A 90 6.88 -6.74 -33.86
C THR A 90 6.96 -5.47 -34.68
N ARG A 91 5.83 -4.87 -35.08
CA ARG A 91 5.81 -3.71 -35.96
C ARG A 91 4.98 -2.56 -35.39
N LEU A 92 5.58 -1.38 -35.30
CA LEU A 92 4.91 -0.13 -34.89
C LEU A 92 5.59 1.04 -35.61
N ASN A 93 4.83 2.05 -36.04
CA ASN A 93 5.36 3.26 -36.68
C ASN A 93 6.30 3.01 -37.89
N HIS A 94 5.98 2.01 -38.74
CA HIS A 94 6.83 1.57 -39.86
C HIS A 94 8.20 0.99 -39.46
N ARG A 95 8.44 0.72 -38.17
CA ARG A 95 9.66 0.10 -37.65
C ARG A 95 9.39 -1.32 -37.19
N ASN A 96 10.39 -2.18 -37.32
CA ASN A 96 10.38 -3.54 -36.79
C ASN A 96 11.20 -3.59 -35.49
N PHE A 97 10.67 -4.30 -34.50
CA PHE A 97 11.24 -4.50 -33.18
C PHE A 97 11.36 -6.00 -32.93
N GLU A 98 12.57 -6.54 -33.09
CA GLU A 98 12.85 -7.97 -32.97
C GLU A 98 12.43 -8.55 -31.61
N LYS A 99 12.47 -7.73 -30.56
CA LYS A 99 12.09 -8.11 -29.18
C LYS A 99 10.59 -7.93 -28.88
N GLY A 100 9.78 -7.53 -29.86
CA GLY A 100 8.36 -7.22 -29.69
C GLY A 100 8.08 -5.85 -29.05
N LEU A 101 6.81 -5.45 -29.02
CA LEU A 101 6.36 -4.16 -28.47
C LEU A 101 6.22 -4.18 -26.95
N ARG A 102 6.50 -3.04 -26.30
CA ARG A 102 6.35 -2.84 -24.85
C ARG A 102 4.95 -2.40 -24.48
N HIS A 103 4.50 -2.88 -23.33
CA HIS A 103 3.34 -2.39 -22.58
C HIS A 103 3.83 -2.03 -21.19
N ILE A 104 3.70 -0.76 -20.80
CA ILE A 104 4.20 -0.24 -19.53
C ILE A 104 3.02 0.14 -18.64
N LYS A 105 3.06 -0.33 -17.40
CA LYS A 105 2.15 0.09 -16.33
C LYS A 105 2.97 0.70 -15.20
N ILE A 106 2.60 1.90 -14.76
CA ILE A 106 3.26 2.63 -13.68
C ILE A 106 2.21 2.95 -12.63
N SER A 107 2.49 2.61 -11.38
CA SER A 107 1.63 2.96 -10.25
C SER A 107 2.43 3.62 -9.13
N GLY A 108 1.78 4.54 -8.41
CA GLY A 108 2.38 5.25 -7.28
C GLY A 108 1.36 6.14 -6.58
N ILE A 109 1.76 6.80 -5.50
CA ILE A 109 0.88 7.78 -4.82
C ILE A 109 0.88 9.09 -5.60
N LYS A 110 2.09 9.59 -5.88
CA LYS A 110 2.32 10.78 -6.72
C LYS A 110 3.40 10.49 -7.75
N LEU A 111 3.02 10.53 -9.03
CA LEU A 111 3.93 10.29 -10.15
C LEU A 111 4.43 11.63 -10.70
N VAL A 112 5.73 11.87 -10.59
CA VAL A 112 6.37 13.07 -11.13
C VAL A 112 7.25 12.70 -12.33
N ILE A 113 6.80 13.11 -13.51
CA ILE A 113 7.46 12.77 -14.78
C ILE A 113 8.29 13.97 -15.24
N THR A 114 9.58 13.92 -14.91
CA THR A 114 10.60 14.91 -15.31
C THR A 114 11.67 14.22 -16.13
N ARG A 115 12.47 14.97 -16.90
CA ARG A 115 13.54 14.40 -17.72
C ARG A 115 14.56 13.57 -16.90
N ASP A 116 14.81 13.96 -15.66
CA ASP A 116 15.78 13.30 -14.80
C ASP A 116 15.20 12.14 -13.97
N SER A 117 13.87 12.07 -13.83
CA SER A 117 13.23 10.99 -13.10
C SER A 117 13.34 9.67 -13.86
N ARG A 118 13.37 8.55 -13.11
CA ARG A 118 13.40 7.20 -13.67
C ARG A 118 12.24 6.95 -14.63
N ILE A 119 11.06 7.49 -14.33
CA ILE A 119 9.89 7.41 -15.22
C ILE A 119 10.14 8.18 -16.51
N GLY A 120 10.63 9.42 -16.43
CA GLY A 120 10.92 10.22 -17.63
C GLY A 120 11.96 9.55 -18.52
N LYS A 121 13.07 9.05 -17.94
CA LYS A 121 14.09 8.30 -18.67
C LYS A 121 13.56 7.03 -19.33
N LEU A 122 12.62 6.34 -18.68
CA LEU A 122 12.00 5.13 -19.22
C LEU A 122 11.08 5.41 -20.41
N LEU A 123 10.34 6.53 -20.36
CA LEU A 123 9.34 6.90 -21.36
C LEU A 123 9.92 7.72 -22.52
N GLN A 124 11.02 8.44 -22.29
CA GLN A 124 11.65 9.27 -23.31
C GLN A 124 12.07 8.43 -24.54
N ASN A 125 11.69 8.90 -25.74
CA ASN A 125 12.02 8.27 -27.03
C ASN A 125 11.59 6.80 -27.15
N SER A 126 10.46 6.43 -26.52
CA SER A 126 9.96 5.05 -26.52
C SER A 126 9.18 4.68 -27.78
N TYR A 127 9.90 4.47 -28.89
CA TYR A 127 9.30 4.12 -30.20
C TYR A 127 8.66 2.72 -30.28
N ASP A 128 9.00 1.82 -29.34
CA ASP A 128 8.49 0.44 -29.26
C ASP A 128 7.32 0.29 -28.26
N LEU A 129 6.82 1.39 -27.71
CA LEU A 129 5.77 1.38 -26.68
C LEU A 129 4.37 1.39 -27.30
N LYS A 130 3.62 0.32 -27.10
CA LYS A 130 2.25 0.18 -27.60
C LYS A 130 1.21 0.74 -26.65
N SER A 131 1.38 0.53 -25.34
CA SER A 131 0.47 1.06 -24.33
C SER A 131 1.19 1.54 -23.09
N LEU A 132 0.69 2.63 -22.51
CA LEU A 132 1.12 3.21 -21.24
C LEU A 132 -0.09 3.35 -20.32
N GLU A 133 0.00 2.80 -19.12
CA GLU A 133 -1.02 2.96 -18.07
C GLU A 133 -0.40 3.60 -16.83
N LEU A 134 -0.98 4.71 -16.37
CA LEU A 134 -0.56 5.46 -15.18
C LEU A 134 -1.66 5.41 -14.12
N ASN A 135 -1.34 4.94 -12.92
CA ASN A 135 -2.28 4.82 -11.80
C ASN A 135 -1.74 5.54 -10.57
N ALA A 136 -2.36 6.65 -10.17
CA ALA A 136 -1.91 7.42 -9.02
C ALA A 136 -3.00 8.29 -8.39
N GLN A 137 -2.75 8.88 -7.22
CA GLN A 137 -3.60 9.98 -6.76
C GLN A 137 -3.31 11.25 -7.57
N GLU A 138 -2.04 11.55 -7.80
CA GLU A 138 -1.60 12.71 -8.58
C GLU A 138 -0.59 12.32 -9.65
N VAL A 139 -0.82 12.73 -10.90
CA VAL A 139 0.15 12.61 -12.00
C VAL A 139 0.58 14.01 -12.41
N VAL A 140 1.87 14.29 -12.29
CA VAL A 140 2.49 15.56 -12.69
C VAL A 140 3.38 15.32 -13.90
N VAL A 141 3.01 15.90 -15.03
CA VAL A 141 3.79 15.87 -16.28
C VAL A 141 4.56 17.18 -16.38
N ASP A 142 5.90 17.08 -16.34
CA ASP A 142 6.82 18.22 -16.34
C ASP A 142 7.81 18.16 -17.52
N MET A 143 7.43 17.43 -18.57
CA MET A 143 8.19 17.34 -19.83
C MET A 143 7.28 16.98 -21.00
N SER A 144 7.77 17.17 -22.23
CA SER A 144 7.13 16.60 -23.41
C SER A 144 7.46 15.10 -23.53
N LEU A 145 6.42 14.26 -23.51
CA LEU A 145 6.50 12.82 -23.70
C LEU A 145 6.15 12.48 -25.15
N ASP A 146 7.15 12.05 -25.92
CA ASP A 146 6.98 11.56 -27.30
C ASP A 146 6.75 10.04 -27.27
N LEU A 147 5.50 9.64 -27.49
CA LEU A 147 4.95 8.28 -27.35
C LEU A 147 4.21 7.86 -28.65
N PRO A 148 4.93 7.72 -29.77
CA PRO A 148 4.33 7.62 -31.11
C PRO A 148 3.46 6.36 -31.26
N SER A 149 2.21 6.54 -31.67
CA SER A 149 1.17 5.49 -31.75
C SER A 149 0.88 4.75 -30.43
N THR A 150 1.29 5.31 -29.28
CA THR A 150 1.04 4.70 -27.97
C THR A 150 -0.35 5.05 -27.44
N ASN A 151 -1.10 4.05 -26.99
CA ASN A 151 -2.34 4.27 -26.25
C ASN A 151 -2.01 4.60 -24.79
N VAL A 152 -2.49 5.73 -24.28
CA VAL A 152 -2.20 6.19 -22.92
C VAL A 152 -3.47 6.15 -22.08
N VAL A 153 -3.41 5.50 -20.92
CA VAL A 153 -4.48 5.46 -19.93
C VAL A 153 -3.97 6.11 -18.65
N ILE A 154 -4.72 7.08 -18.12
CA ILE A 154 -4.41 7.75 -16.85
C ILE A 154 -5.60 7.59 -15.93
N ASN A 155 -5.40 6.85 -14.84
CA ASN A 155 -6.34 6.75 -13.72
C ASN A 155 -5.76 7.58 -12.57
N ALA A 156 -6.32 8.77 -12.32
CA ALA A 156 -5.84 9.59 -11.23
C ALA A 156 -6.88 10.52 -10.64
N LYS A 157 -6.75 10.86 -9.35
CA LYS A 157 -7.59 11.95 -8.80
C LYS A 157 -7.28 13.26 -9.52
N LYS A 158 -6.00 13.55 -9.68
CA LYS A 158 -5.51 14.83 -10.23
C LYS A 158 -4.45 14.62 -11.30
N LEU A 159 -4.63 15.27 -12.45
CA LEU A 159 -3.65 15.35 -13.52
C LEU A 159 -3.17 16.80 -13.68
N LYS A 160 -1.86 17.01 -13.54
CA LYS A 160 -1.23 18.33 -13.65
C LYS A 160 -0.22 18.39 -14.79
N PHE A 161 -0.33 19.40 -15.64
CA PHE A 161 0.69 19.78 -16.63
C PHE A 161 1.37 21.08 -16.20
N ASN A 162 2.69 21.02 -16.00
CA ASN A 162 3.51 22.21 -15.77
C ASN A 162 3.89 22.89 -17.10
N ASN A 163 4.57 24.04 -17.04
CA ASN A 163 4.96 24.79 -18.23
C ASN A 163 5.75 23.94 -19.27
N LEU A 164 5.43 24.10 -20.55
CA LEU A 164 6.03 23.39 -21.70
C LEU A 164 5.90 21.85 -21.70
N SER A 165 4.99 21.28 -20.92
CA SER A 165 4.74 19.83 -20.90
C SER A 165 3.65 19.39 -21.87
N SER A 166 3.75 18.17 -22.41
CA SER A 166 2.76 17.62 -23.36
C SER A 166 2.88 16.10 -23.50
N ILE A 167 1.77 15.42 -23.75
CA ILE A 167 1.76 14.01 -24.21
C ILE A 167 1.53 14.02 -25.72
N ILE A 168 2.48 13.46 -26.46
CA ILE A 168 2.51 13.44 -27.93
C ILE A 168 2.40 11.99 -28.39
N THR A 169 1.27 11.60 -28.99
CA THR A 169 1.06 10.25 -29.54
C THR A 169 1.23 10.20 -31.06
N THR A 170 1.72 11.29 -31.66
CA THR A 170 1.92 11.43 -33.10
C THR A 170 2.95 10.42 -33.64
N PRO A 171 2.57 9.58 -34.62
CA PRO A 171 3.47 8.56 -35.17
C PRO A 171 4.63 9.13 -35.97
N SER A 172 5.75 8.42 -36.02
CA SER A 172 6.81 8.72 -36.99
C SER A 172 6.36 8.34 -38.40
N PHE A 173 6.75 9.15 -39.40
CA PHE A 173 6.43 8.91 -40.80
C PHE A 173 7.69 8.61 -41.64
N VAL A 174 7.49 7.98 -42.79
CA VAL A 174 8.56 7.71 -43.75
C VAL A 174 8.87 8.99 -44.54
N THR A 175 10.11 9.48 -44.42
CA THR A 175 10.55 10.72 -45.06
C THR A 175 10.88 10.54 -46.54
N ASP A 176 11.38 9.36 -46.91
CA ASP A 176 11.79 9.04 -48.28
C ASP A 176 10.58 8.78 -49.18
N SER A 177 10.71 9.12 -50.46
CA SER A 177 9.69 8.74 -51.45
C SER A 177 9.73 7.24 -51.68
N ALA A 178 8.60 6.65 -52.09
CA ALA A 178 8.58 5.25 -52.48
C ALA A 178 9.54 4.98 -53.66
N PRO A 179 10.00 3.72 -53.85
CA PRO A 179 10.77 3.34 -55.02
C PRO A 179 10.08 3.76 -56.32
N GLN A 180 10.83 3.96 -57.40
CA GLN A 180 10.27 4.40 -58.70
C GLN A 180 9.04 3.56 -59.09
N PHE A 181 7.96 4.24 -59.52
CA PHE A 181 6.64 3.65 -59.82
C PHE A 181 5.88 3.04 -58.63
N GLY A 182 6.50 2.94 -57.45
CA GLY A 182 5.90 2.38 -56.25
C GLY A 182 4.97 3.35 -55.53
N ASP A 183 3.92 2.79 -54.93
CA ASP A 183 2.99 3.54 -54.09
C ASP A 183 3.63 3.91 -52.74
N GLY A 184 3.28 5.10 -52.25
CA GLY A 184 3.65 5.55 -50.92
C GLY A 184 2.88 4.78 -49.85
N GLN A 185 3.56 4.40 -48.77
CA GLN A 185 2.91 3.85 -47.58
C GLN A 185 1.99 4.87 -46.90
N HIS A 186 0.81 4.43 -46.46
CA HIS A 186 -0.09 5.24 -45.63
C HIS A 186 0.58 5.61 -44.30
N GLY A 187 0.25 6.78 -43.77
CA GLY A 187 0.69 7.19 -42.44
C GLY A 187 0.02 6.36 -41.35
N ALA A 188 0.75 6.03 -40.29
CA ALA A 188 0.21 5.33 -39.14
C ALA A 188 -0.79 6.22 -38.37
N SER A 189 -1.76 5.61 -37.69
CA SER A 189 -2.69 6.31 -36.79
C SER A 189 -2.02 6.69 -35.49
N ALA A 190 -2.36 7.86 -34.94
CA ALA A 190 -1.93 8.25 -33.60
C ALA A 190 -2.61 7.37 -32.53
N GLY A 191 -1.93 7.24 -31.38
CA GLY A 191 -2.50 6.54 -30.23
C GLY A 191 -3.52 7.40 -29.50
N SER A 192 -4.51 6.76 -28.88
CA SER A 192 -5.57 7.45 -28.13
C SER A 192 -5.20 7.68 -26.67
N ILE A 193 -5.78 8.70 -26.05
CA ILE A 193 -5.58 9.03 -24.63
C ILE A 193 -6.90 8.87 -23.88
N TYR A 194 -6.88 8.09 -22.80
CA TYR A 194 -8.00 7.84 -21.90
C TYR A 194 -7.69 8.45 -20.53
N LEU A 195 -8.53 9.40 -20.11
CA LEU A 195 -8.37 10.17 -18.88
C LEU A 195 -9.52 9.87 -17.92
N ASN A 196 -9.27 8.96 -16.98
CA ASN A 196 -10.15 8.70 -15.86
C ASN A 196 -9.70 9.55 -14.66
N ILE A 197 -10.15 10.80 -14.62
CA ILE A 197 -9.70 11.82 -13.67
C ILE A 197 -10.83 12.61 -12.99
N GLU A 198 -10.57 13.16 -11.79
CA GLU A 198 -11.49 14.09 -11.11
C GLU A 198 -11.10 15.56 -11.34
N GLU A 199 -9.80 15.84 -11.34
CA GLU A 199 -9.24 17.20 -11.43
C GLU A 199 -8.17 17.28 -12.54
N PHE A 200 -8.23 18.35 -13.33
CA PHE A 200 -7.22 18.68 -14.32
C PHE A 200 -6.70 20.11 -14.11
N GLU A 201 -5.39 20.22 -13.92
CA GLU A 201 -4.68 21.49 -13.80
C GLU A 201 -3.65 21.64 -14.90
N TYR A 202 -3.56 22.84 -15.48
CA TYR A 202 -2.53 23.15 -16.45
C TYR A 202 -2.03 24.59 -16.28
N GLU A 203 -0.74 24.77 -16.42
CA GLU A 203 -0.13 26.10 -16.54
C GLU A 203 -0.21 26.55 -18.00
N LYS A 204 -0.78 27.74 -18.26
CA LYS A 204 -0.96 28.26 -19.62
C LYS A 204 0.39 28.33 -20.34
N SER A 205 0.46 27.62 -21.47
CA SER A 205 1.65 27.50 -22.33
C SER A 205 1.23 27.59 -23.80
N TYR A 206 2.18 27.91 -24.69
CA TYR A 206 1.96 27.83 -26.13
C TYR A 206 1.92 26.39 -26.65
N ILE A 207 2.42 25.43 -25.86
CA ILE A 207 2.36 24.01 -26.15
C ILE A 207 1.04 23.47 -25.57
N LYS A 208 0.26 22.81 -26.42
CA LYS A 208 -0.97 22.15 -26.02
C LYS A 208 -0.63 20.85 -25.24
N PRO A 209 -1.28 20.57 -24.10
CA PRO A 209 -1.02 19.37 -23.31
C PRO A 209 -1.19 18.05 -24.06
N PHE A 210 -2.13 17.99 -25.02
CA PHE A 210 -2.43 16.76 -25.75
C PHE A 210 -2.21 16.92 -27.26
N ILE A 211 -1.32 16.12 -27.84
CA ILE A 211 -0.99 16.14 -29.28
C ILE A 211 -1.11 14.71 -29.84
N LEU A 212 -2.21 14.45 -30.55
CA LEU A 212 -2.59 13.15 -31.10
C LEU A 212 -2.75 13.23 -32.64
N ILE A 213 -1.82 13.91 -33.32
CA ILE A 213 -1.90 14.10 -34.79
C ILE A 213 -1.52 12.81 -35.51
N GLY A 214 -2.30 12.39 -36.50
CA GLY A 214 -1.97 11.21 -37.31
C GLY A 214 -0.66 11.33 -38.08
N GLY A 215 -0.03 10.20 -38.40
CA GLY A 215 1.23 10.15 -39.14
C GLY A 215 1.08 10.62 -40.58
N ARG A 216 2.11 11.26 -41.14
CA ARG A 216 2.10 11.67 -42.55
C ARG A 216 2.22 10.46 -43.48
N GLY A 217 1.49 10.46 -44.59
CA GLY A 217 1.68 9.47 -45.67
C GLY A 217 2.99 9.67 -46.43
N GLN A 218 3.57 8.58 -46.92
CA GLN A 218 4.80 8.60 -47.70
C GLN A 218 4.57 9.19 -49.10
N ALA A 219 5.54 9.94 -49.61
CA ALA A 219 5.49 10.44 -50.99
C ALA A 219 5.53 9.30 -52.01
N ALA A 220 4.85 9.49 -53.14
CA ALA A 220 4.82 8.52 -54.23
C ALA A 220 6.19 8.36 -54.90
N GLY A 221 6.44 7.18 -55.46
CA GLY A 221 7.57 6.94 -56.34
C GLY A 221 7.42 7.71 -57.64
N VAL A 222 8.51 8.33 -58.10
CA VAL A 222 8.51 9.08 -59.36
C VAL A 222 8.18 8.17 -60.54
N GLY A 223 7.53 8.74 -61.56
CA GLY A 223 7.30 8.14 -62.86
C GLY A 223 8.51 8.27 -63.78
N GLN A 224 8.27 8.14 -65.08
CA GLN A 224 9.31 8.24 -66.09
C GLN A 224 8.76 8.88 -67.36
N ASP A 225 9.46 9.89 -67.87
CA ASP A 225 9.16 10.44 -69.19
C ASP A 225 9.46 9.41 -70.28
N GLY A 226 8.70 9.48 -71.37
CA GLY A 226 8.91 8.63 -72.52
C GLY A 226 10.23 8.93 -73.22
N VAL A 227 10.89 7.90 -73.73
CA VAL A 227 12.14 8.06 -74.48
C VAL A 227 11.82 8.72 -75.82
N ASP A 228 12.51 9.80 -76.17
CA ASP A 228 12.38 10.45 -77.48
C ASP A 228 12.66 9.46 -78.62
N GLY A 229 11.89 9.58 -79.70
CA GLY A 229 12.11 8.81 -80.90
C GLY A 229 13.45 9.15 -81.57
N LEU A 230 14.02 8.18 -82.27
CA LEU A 230 15.31 8.32 -82.95
C LEU A 230 15.26 9.47 -83.97
N LYS A 231 16.22 10.40 -83.86
CA LYS A 231 16.44 11.44 -84.87
C LYS A 231 17.41 10.92 -85.93
N VAL A 232 17.06 11.15 -87.19
CA VAL A 232 17.83 10.75 -88.36
C VAL A 232 18.08 11.98 -89.22
N ASP A 233 19.23 12.02 -89.87
CA ASP A 233 19.59 13.11 -90.78
C ASP A 233 18.61 13.22 -91.94
N ASP A 234 18.03 14.40 -92.12
CA ASP A 234 17.14 14.72 -93.22
C ASP A 234 17.97 15.22 -94.41
N LEU A 235 17.92 14.50 -95.53
CA LEU A 235 18.56 14.90 -96.80
C LEU A 235 17.76 16.00 -97.54
N GLY A 236 16.65 16.46 -96.96
CA GLY A 236 15.75 17.49 -97.46
C GLY A 236 14.34 16.94 -97.71
N ASN A 237 13.32 17.70 -97.29
CA ASN A 237 11.89 17.36 -97.42
C ASN A 237 11.50 16.01 -96.76
N GLY A 238 12.16 15.62 -95.67
CA GLY A 238 11.91 14.39 -94.93
C GLY A 238 12.55 13.14 -95.55
N VAL A 239 13.45 13.27 -96.53
CA VAL A 239 14.09 12.12 -97.19
C VAL A 239 15.26 11.63 -96.35
N ILE A 240 15.13 10.43 -95.78
CA ILE A 240 16.18 9.82 -94.94
C ILE A 240 17.10 8.89 -95.73
N TYR A 241 16.64 8.38 -96.88
CA TYR A 241 17.41 7.52 -97.76
C TYR A 241 17.11 7.80 -99.22
N LEU A 242 18.17 7.93 -100.01
CA LEU A 242 18.09 8.08 -101.45
C LEU A 242 18.98 7.03 -102.12
N GLU A 243 18.40 6.23 -103.00
CA GLU A 243 19.15 5.31 -103.86
C GLU A 243 18.87 5.61 -105.34
N LYS A 244 19.93 5.71 -106.13
CA LYS A 244 19.83 5.88 -107.58
C LYS A 244 20.41 4.63 -108.25
N GLY A 245 19.71 4.10 -109.24
CA GLY A 245 20.18 3.00 -110.05
C GLY A 245 19.62 3.01 -111.46
N ILE A 246 20.00 2.01 -112.24
CA ILE A 246 19.55 1.81 -113.61
C ILE A 246 19.15 0.35 -113.79
N ASN A 247 18.17 0.10 -114.65
CA ASN A 247 17.80 -1.26 -115.03
C ASN A 247 18.61 -1.64 -116.27
N ILE A 248 19.56 -2.55 -116.10
CA ILE A 248 20.33 -3.06 -117.23
C ILE A 248 19.57 -4.26 -117.80
N PRO A 249 19.27 -4.28 -119.11
CA PRO A 249 18.61 -5.43 -119.73
C PRO A 249 19.50 -6.67 -119.62
N LEU A 250 18.98 -7.76 -119.05
CA LEU A 250 19.61 -9.06 -119.15
C LEU A 250 19.19 -9.67 -120.48
N MET A 251 20.08 -9.63 -121.47
CA MET A 251 19.93 -10.52 -122.63
C MET A 251 20.22 -11.95 -122.17
N ARG A 252 19.17 -12.72 -121.87
CA ARG A 252 19.29 -14.19 -121.92
C ARG A 252 19.26 -14.59 -123.39
N SER A 253 20.44 -14.77 -123.98
CA SER A 253 20.56 -15.50 -125.24
C SER A 253 20.27 -16.97 -124.97
N SER A 254 19.00 -17.37 -125.07
CA SER A 254 18.61 -18.78 -125.20
C SER A 254 18.33 -19.04 -126.68
N PRO A 255 19.24 -19.71 -127.42
CA PRO A 255 19.06 -19.98 -128.83
C PRO A 255 18.18 -21.23 -128.97
N SER A 256 16.87 -21.07 -128.90
CA SER A 256 15.85 -21.90 -129.58
C SER A 256 14.49 -21.76 -128.91
N GLN A 257 13.46 -21.79 -129.76
CA GLN A 257 12.03 -21.89 -129.49
C GLN A 257 11.25 -20.58 -129.31
N ALA A 258 10.31 -20.41 -130.24
CA ALA A 258 9.40 -19.29 -130.40
C ALA A 258 8.42 -19.19 -129.22
N GLY A 259 8.61 -18.14 -128.43
CA GLY A 259 7.67 -17.61 -127.45
C GLY A 259 8.07 -16.16 -127.18
N PRO A 260 7.13 -15.26 -126.81
CA PRO A 260 7.42 -13.85 -126.64
C PRO A 260 8.54 -13.66 -125.61
N SER A 261 9.58 -12.94 -126.01
CA SER A 261 10.76 -12.63 -125.20
C SER A 261 10.34 -11.97 -123.88
N THR A 262 10.51 -12.70 -122.77
CA THR A 262 10.38 -12.12 -121.44
C THR A 262 11.65 -11.33 -121.14
N PHE A 263 11.60 -10.01 -121.37
CA PHE A 263 12.65 -9.08 -120.97
C PHE A 263 12.78 -9.06 -119.43
N GLY A 264 13.79 -9.74 -118.90
CA GLY A 264 14.24 -9.53 -117.52
C GLY A 264 15.20 -8.35 -117.45
N SER A 265 15.07 -7.50 -116.43
CA SER A 265 16.05 -6.45 -116.14
C SER A 265 16.63 -6.64 -114.74
N VAL A 266 17.94 -6.46 -114.58
CA VAL A 266 18.59 -6.47 -113.25
C VAL A 266 18.87 -5.03 -112.85
N TYR A 267 18.46 -4.71 -111.62
CA TYR A 267 18.72 -3.41 -111.03
C TYR A 267 20.20 -3.31 -110.62
N LYS A 268 20.93 -2.34 -111.17
CA LYS A 268 22.29 -1.99 -110.75
C LYS A 268 22.26 -0.65 -109.99
N LYS A 269 22.60 -0.70 -108.71
CA LYS A 269 22.76 0.49 -107.86
C LYS A 269 23.96 1.32 -108.33
N GLN A 270 23.76 2.63 -108.50
CA GLN A 270 24.81 3.59 -108.86
C GLN A 270 25.35 4.36 -107.65
N SER A 271 24.46 4.80 -106.75
CA SER A 271 24.84 5.57 -105.56
C SER A 271 23.76 5.47 -104.48
N SER A 272 24.13 5.64 -103.21
CA SER A 272 23.17 5.92 -102.14
C SER A 272 23.68 6.94 -101.14
N SER A 273 22.76 7.70 -100.55
CA SER A 273 23.01 8.65 -99.45
C SER A 273 21.96 8.49 -98.34
N GLY A 274 22.32 8.86 -97.11
CA GLY A 274 21.47 8.72 -95.93
C GLY A 274 21.42 7.31 -95.36
N THR A 275 20.43 7.01 -94.52
CA THR A 275 20.27 5.74 -93.81
C THR A 275 18.93 5.07 -94.09
N LYS A 276 18.95 3.74 -94.21
CA LYS A 276 17.71 2.95 -94.28
C LYS A 276 17.05 2.77 -92.92
N VAL A 277 17.70 3.21 -91.84
CA VAL A 277 17.14 3.18 -90.47
C VAL A 277 16.08 4.26 -90.37
N TRP A 278 14.84 3.85 -90.08
CA TRP A 278 13.74 4.77 -89.87
C TRP A 278 13.89 5.50 -88.52
N PRO A 279 13.42 6.76 -88.42
CA PRO A 279 13.07 7.33 -87.12
C PRO A 279 12.15 6.38 -86.35
N THR A 280 12.07 6.54 -85.04
CA THR A 280 11.14 5.74 -84.22
C THR A 280 10.04 6.62 -83.63
N ASN A 281 8.93 6.02 -83.22
CA ASN A 281 7.97 6.73 -82.36
C ASN A 281 8.64 7.13 -81.05
N GLY A 282 8.11 8.16 -80.40
CA GLY A 282 8.42 8.43 -79.01
C GLY A 282 7.81 7.32 -78.13
N GLY A 283 8.54 6.92 -77.09
CA GLY A 283 8.02 6.01 -76.07
C GLY A 283 6.95 6.68 -75.22
N ASP A 284 5.97 5.92 -74.74
CA ASP A 284 4.96 6.42 -73.80
C ASP A 284 5.60 6.74 -72.43
N ALA A 285 5.06 7.76 -71.76
CA ALA A 285 5.41 8.02 -70.37
C ALA A 285 4.85 6.93 -69.44
N LYS A 286 5.53 6.70 -68.31
CA LYS A 286 5.08 5.80 -67.25
C LYS A 286 4.69 6.61 -66.01
N ALA A 287 3.48 6.35 -65.51
CA ALA A 287 2.97 7.00 -64.31
C ALA A 287 3.82 6.61 -63.09
N GLY A 288 4.01 7.54 -62.17
CA GLY A 288 4.51 7.23 -60.84
C GLY A 288 3.45 6.54 -59.98
N GLY A 289 3.81 6.21 -58.75
CA GLY A 289 2.87 5.60 -57.80
C GLY A 289 1.83 6.56 -57.23
N LYS A 290 0.89 6.03 -56.46
CA LYS A 290 -0.07 6.78 -55.63
C LYS A 290 0.62 7.21 -54.33
N PRO A 291 0.49 8.48 -53.87
CA PRO A 291 1.00 8.87 -52.56
C PRO A 291 0.21 8.19 -51.45
N GLY A 292 0.88 7.90 -50.33
CA GLY A 292 0.23 7.35 -49.14
C GLY A 292 -0.69 8.38 -48.48
N GLU A 293 -1.83 7.91 -47.97
CA GLU A 293 -2.80 8.76 -47.25
C GLU A 293 -2.30 9.06 -45.85
N GLY A 294 -2.73 10.19 -45.27
CA GLY A 294 -2.43 10.51 -43.88
C GLY A 294 -3.14 9.57 -42.89
N GLY A 295 -2.46 9.23 -41.79
CA GLY A 295 -3.05 8.41 -40.73
C GLY A 295 -4.13 9.17 -39.95
N ARG A 296 -5.02 8.43 -39.29
CA ARG A 296 -6.06 9.01 -38.44
C ARG A 296 -5.47 9.61 -37.16
N GLY A 297 -6.02 10.74 -36.71
CA GLY A 297 -5.70 11.33 -35.41
C GLY A 297 -6.28 10.52 -34.24
N GLY A 298 -5.65 10.60 -33.07
CA GLY A 298 -6.03 9.81 -31.90
C GLY A 298 -7.22 10.41 -31.17
N ASP A 299 -7.99 9.56 -30.50
CA ASP A 299 -9.15 9.99 -29.74
C ASP A 299 -8.71 10.45 -28.32
N LEU A 300 -9.39 11.45 -27.77
CA LEU A 300 -9.28 11.82 -26.35
C LEU A 300 -10.60 11.48 -25.66
N ILE A 301 -10.54 10.58 -24.68
CA ILE A 301 -11.72 10.14 -23.93
C ILE A 301 -11.52 10.53 -22.48
N SER A 302 -12.44 11.28 -21.87
CA SER A 302 -12.28 11.77 -20.49
C SER A 302 -13.56 11.74 -19.66
N THR A 303 -13.41 11.55 -18.35
CA THR A 303 -14.48 11.68 -17.34
C THR A 303 -14.87 13.12 -17.05
N ILE A 304 -14.00 14.08 -17.36
CA ILE A 304 -14.27 15.52 -17.23
C ILE A 304 -14.22 16.19 -18.61
N ASP A 305 -14.79 17.38 -18.71
CA ASP A 305 -14.73 18.17 -19.94
C ASP A 305 -13.34 18.80 -20.12
N ILE A 306 -12.67 18.49 -21.24
CA ILE A 306 -11.36 19.02 -21.61
C ILE A 306 -11.54 19.93 -22.82
N SER A 307 -11.19 21.21 -22.66
CA SER A 307 -11.29 22.20 -23.74
C SER A 307 -10.50 21.80 -24.99
N GLU A 308 -11.13 21.91 -26.16
CA GLU A 308 -10.50 21.68 -27.47
C GLU A 308 -9.26 22.56 -27.72
N GLU A 309 -9.17 23.71 -27.05
CA GLU A 309 -7.99 24.59 -27.10
C GLU A 309 -6.72 23.90 -26.58
N LEU A 310 -6.86 22.86 -25.75
CA LEU A 310 -5.76 22.10 -25.16
C LEU A 310 -5.37 20.86 -25.97
N ILE A 311 -6.03 20.60 -27.10
CA ILE A 311 -5.91 19.36 -27.88
C ILE A 311 -5.48 19.64 -29.33
N LYS A 312 -4.66 18.74 -29.91
CA LYS A 312 -4.44 18.62 -31.37
C LYS A 312 -4.64 17.17 -31.81
N ASN A 313 -5.78 16.84 -32.41
CA ASN A 313 -6.13 15.47 -32.79
C ASN A 313 -6.48 15.29 -34.29
N ARG A 314 -6.03 16.22 -35.15
CA ARG A 314 -6.26 16.14 -36.60
C ARG A 314 -5.57 14.93 -37.24
N GLY A 315 -6.08 14.47 -38.37
CA GLY A 315 -5.39 13.47 -39.19
C GLY A 315 -4.07 13.98 -39.78
N GLY A 316 -3.21 13.03 -40.14
CA GLY A 316 -1.93 13.31 -40.77
C GLY A 316 -2.08 13.85 -42.18
N GLN A 317 -1.03 14.50 -42.70
CA GLN A 317 -1.03 14.95 -44.10
C GLN A 317 -0.75 13.79 -45.06
N THR A 318 -1.36 13.83 -46.23
CA THR A 318 -1.03 12.89 -47.31
C THR A 318 0.36 13.16 -47.89
N GLY A 319 0.97 12.11 -48.46
CA GLY A 319 2.24 12.18 -49.17
C GLY A 319 2.21 13.06 -50.42
N LYS A 320 3.38 13.50 -50.87
CA LYS A 320 3.48 14.29 -52.12
C LYS A 320 3.20 13.39 -53.34
N PRO A 321 2.36 13.81 -54.31
CA PRO A 321 2.11 13.04 -55.52
C PRO A 321 3.30 13.08 -56.48
N ALA A 322 3.43 12.06 -57.34
CA ALA A 322 4.53 11.94 -58.30
C ALA A 322 4.44 12.92 -59.48
N GLY A 323 3.28 13.56 -59.71
CA GLY A 323 3.11 14.57 -60.76
C GLY A 323 2.72 14.01 -62.14
N LYS A 324 3.00 14.80 -63.19
CA LYS A 324 2.71 14.49 -64.60
C LYS A 324 4.00 14.18 -65.34
N TYR A 325 3.98 13.16 -66.21
CA TYR A 325 5.10 12.73 -67.03
C TYR A 325 4.76 12.84 -68.51
N ARG A 326 5.73 13.24 -69.32
CA ARG A 326 5.55 13.55 -70.74
C ARG A 326 6.00 12.39 -71.62
N GLY A 327 5.24 12.07 -72.65
CA GLY A 327 5.64 11.11 -73.66
C GLY A 327 6.85 11.61 -74.44
N GLY A 328 7.63 10.68 -74.97
CA GLY A 328 8.79 11.00 -75.81
C GLY A 328 8.34 11.70 -77.08
N ARG A 329 9.14 12.64 -77.58
CA ARG A 329 8.88 13.29 -78.86
C ARG A 329 8.93 12.26 -79.99
N ALA A 330 8.16 12.47 -81.06
CA ALA A 330 8.29 11.67 -82.27
C ALA A 330 9.71 11.75 -82.85
N GLY A 331 10.19 10.67 -83.46
CA GLY A 331 11.42 10.70 -84.25
C GLY A 331 11.30 11.69 -85.40
N SER A 332 12.43 12.27 -85.81
CA SER A 332 12.50 13.31 -86.84
C SER A 332 13.43 12.87 -87.98
N PRO A 333 13.09 13.12 -89.26
CA PRO A 333 11.87 13.77 -89.74
C PRO A 333 10.61 12.87 -89.67
N SER A 334 9.43 13.47 -89.51
CA SER A 334 8.12 12.78 -89.54
C SER A 334 7.11 13.64 -90.32
N PRO A 335 6.63 13.20 -91.51
CA PRO A 335 6.94 11.94 -92.20
C PRO A 335 8.42 11.81 -92.62
N ALA A 336 8.90 10.57 -92.69
CA ALA A 336 10.15 10.23 -93.34
C ALA A 336 9.91 9.48 -94.66
N PHE A 337 10.81 9.65 -95.62
CA PHE A 337 10.75 9.06 -96.95
C PHE A 337 12.03 8.31 -97.32
N GLN A 338 11.86 7.16 -97.98
CA GLN A 338 12.95 6.47 -98.68
C GLN A 338 12.63 6.47 -100.18
N HIS A 339 13.52 7.08 -100.96
CA HIS A 339 13.35 7.25 -102.39
C HIS A 339 14.29 6.33 -103.18
N LEU A 340 13.72 5.62 -104.17
CA LEU A 340 14.47 4.88 -105.17
C LEU A 340 14.23 5.50 -106.55
N TYR A 341 15.28 6.00 -107.19
CA TYR A 341 15.24 6.50 -108.56
C TYR A 341 15.84 5.47 -109.52
N VAL A 342 15.11 5.12 -110.58
CA VAL A 342 15.62 4.28 -111.68
C VAL A 342 15.57 5.08 -112.97
N HIS A 343 16.71 5.26 -113.65
CA HIS A 343 16.84 6.17 -114.81
C HIS A 343 16.36 7.60 -114.50
N ASN A 344 16.76 8.15 -113.35
CA ASN A 344 16.35 9.47 -112.85
C ASN A 344 14.82 9.69 -112.69
N LYS A 345 14.01 8.63 -112.77
CA LYS A 345 12.57 8.67 -112.46
C LYS A 345 12.34 8.01 -111.10
N LEU A 346 11.55 8.66 -110.23
CA LEU A 346 11.18 8.11 -108.93
C LEU A 346 10.38 6.82 -109.15
N LYS A 347 10.96 5.69 -108.75
CA LYS A 347 10.43 4.35 -108.95
C LYS A 347 9.68 3.85 -107.72
N SER A 348 10.17 4.18 -106.53
CA SER A 348 9.54 3.84 -105.25
C SER A 348 9.67 5.00 -104.28
N ASN A 349 8.58 5.29 -103.57
CA ASN A 349 8.52 6.22 -102.45
C ASN A 349 7.85 5.51 -101.28
N THR A 350 8.63 5.16 -100.26
CA THR A 350 8.09 4.60 -99.01
C THR A 350 8.00 5.71 -97.99
N ARG A 351 6.79 5.97 -97.48
CA ARG A 351 6.52 6.96 -96.42
C ARG A 351 6.26 6.25 -95.09
N LYS A 352 6.79 6.78 -94.00
CA LYS A 352 6.36 6.43 -92.63
C LYS A 352 6.17 7.68 -91.78
N ASP A 353 5.09 7.69 -91.02
CA ASP A 353 4.81 8.72 -90.00
C ASP A 353 5.19 8.18 -88.62
N PHE A 354 5.66 9.09 -87.76
CA PHE A 354 6.02 8.79 -86.38
C PHE A 354 5.26 9.71 -85.44
N VAL A 355 4.76 9.14 -84.35
CA VAL A 355 3.96 9.83 -83.35
C VAL A 355 4.75 10.03 -82.06
N ALA A 356 4.41 11.08 -81.32
CA ALA A 356 4.89 11.25 -79.96
C ALA A 356 4.25 10.19 -79.05
N GLY A 357 4.96 9.81 -77.99
CA GLY A 357 4.40 8.98 -76.94
C GLY A 357 3.30 9.72 -76.17
N ARG A 358 2.47 8.97 -75.46
CA ARG A 358 1.38 9.51 -74.64
C ARG A 358 1.90 10.04 -73.32
N ASP A 359 1.43 11.23 -72.95
CA ASP A 359 1.58 11.79 -71.60
C ASP A 359 0.75 10.98 -70.59
N VAL A 360 1.17 10.97 -69.33
CA VAL A 360 0.43 10.29 -68.25
C VAL A 360 0.46 11.10 -66.95
N LYS A 361 -0.68 11.12 -66.25
CA LYS A 361 -0.82 11.73 -64.92
C LYS A 361 -0.77 10.61 -63.88
N SER A 362 0.07 10.77 -62.86
CA SER A 362 0.15 9.79 -61.77
C SER A 362 -1.09 9.84 -60.87
N PRO A 363 -1.49 8.71 -60.24
CA PRO A 363 -2.57 8.68 -59.26
C PRO A 363 -2.32 9.66 -58.10
N VAL A 364 -3.41 10.20 -57.56
CA VAL A 364 -3.39 11.05 -56.35
C VAL A 364 -4.10 10.32 -55.21
N ALA A 365 -3.82 10.72 -53.98
CA ALA A 365 -4.58 10.23 -52.83
C ALA A 365 -6.04 10.69 -52.89
N ILE A 366 -6.92 9.94 -52.20
CA ILE A 366 -8.34 10.25 -52.14
C ILE A 366 -8.56 11.48 -51.25
N ASN A 367 -7.90 11.51 -50.09
CA ASN A 367 -7.99 12.59 -49.11
C ASN A 367 -6.65 13.33 -48.97
N GLU A 368 -6.71 14.64 -48.73
CA GLU A 368 -5.51 15.46 -48.48
C GLU A 368 -4.97 15.30 -47.04
N VAL A 369 -5.84 14.91 -46.11
CA VAL A 369 -5.54 14.63 -44.70
C VAL A 369 -6.29 13.38 -44.24
N GLY A 370 -5.74 12.69 -43.26
CA GLY A 370 -6.45 11.60 -42.58
C GLY A 370 -7.64 12.08 -41.76
N GLU A 371 -8.40 11.13 -41.22
CA GLU A 371 -9.53 11.42 -40.33
C GLU A 371 -9.06 12.10 -39.04
N THR A 372 -9.87 13.04 -38.53
CA THR A 372 -9.65 13.67 -37.23
C THR A 372 -10.17 12.75 -36.12
N GLY A 373 -9.45 12.63 -35.01
CA GLY A 373 -9.89 11.87 -33.86
C GLY A 373 -11.08 12.51 -33.14
N GLU A 374 -11.73 11.75 -32.27
CA GLU A 374 -12.90 12.21 -31.52
C GLU A 374 -12.51 12.68 -30.11
N ILE A 375 -13.33 13.58 -29.55
CA ILE A 375 -13.26 13.98 -28.13
C ILE A 375 -14.56 13.49 -27.49
N LEU A 376 -14.44 12.50 -26.61
CA LEU A 376 -15.59 11.80 -26.04
C LEU A 376 -15.60 11.94 -24.52
N SER A 377 -16.79 12.13 -23.96
CA SER A 377 -17.00 11.97 -22.53
C SER A 377 -17.24 10.48 -22.21
N MET A 378 -16.60 9.96 -21.17
CA MET A 378 -16.88 8.62 -20.64
C MET A 378 -17.62 8.70 -19.31
N GLU A 379 -18.44 7.68 -19.03
CA GLU A 379 -19.07 7.52 -17.72
C GLU A 379 -18.00 7.43 -16.64
N TYR A 380 -18.19 8.18 -15.55
CA TYR A 380 -17.26 8.20 -14.43
C TYR A 380 -17.15 6.80 -13.81
N LYS A 381 -16.00 6.16 -14.02
CA LYS A 381 -15.53 5.03 -13.22
C LYS A 381 -14.66 5.62 -12.11
N THR A 382 -14.65 5.02 -10.92
CA THR A 382 -13.74 5.51 -9.88
C THR A 382 -12.29 5.47 -10.39
N TRP A 383 -11.51 6.54 -10.17
CA TRP A 383 -10.07 6.53 -10.46
C TRP A 383 -9.29 5.65 -9.48
N LEU A 384 -9.96 5.19 -8.40
CA LEU A 384 -9.37 4.36 -7.36
C LEU A 384 -9.06 2.96 -7.91
N SER A 385 -7.81 2.76 -8.36
CA SER A 385 -7.33 1.46 -8.83
C SER A 385 -6.71 0.62 -7.70
N GLY A 386 -6.71 -0.72 -7.86
CA GLY A 386 -6.04 -1.63 -6.95
C GLY A 386 -4.53 -1.35 -6.82
N GLU A 387 -3.88 -0.92 -7.90
CA GLU A 387 -2.44 -0.62 -7.91
C GLU A 387 -2.09 0.68 -7.19
N PHE A 388 -2.95 1.70 -7.26
CA PHE A 388 -2.79 2.90 -6.44
C PHE A 388 -2.92 2.56 -4.95
N LEU A 389 -3.93 1.76 -4.58
CA LEU A 389 -4.16 1.35 -3.20
C LEU A 389 -3.00 0.52 -2.65
N GLU A 390 -2.36 -0.31 -3.48
CA GLU A 390 -1.18 -1.07 -3.09
C GLU A 390 0.02 -0.18 -2.72
N GLN A 391 0.36 0.81 -3.56
CA GLN A 391 1.45 1.74 -3.24
C GLN A 391 1.11 2.62 -2.04
N SER A 392 -0.17 3.02 -1.92
CA SER A 392 -0.66 3.78 -0.76
C SER A 392 -0.62 2.99 0.54
N LEU A 393 -0.92 1.68 0.50
CA LEU A 393 -0.78 0.77 1.63
C LEU A 393 0.69 0.66 2.05
N LYS A 394 1.61 0.51 1.09
CA LYS A 394 3.05 0.42 1.36
C LYS A 394 3.57 1.65 2.13
N TYR A 395 3.26 2.84 1.65
CA TYR A 395 3.62 4.09 2.36
C TYR A 395 2.95 4.22 3.72
N GLY A 396 1.65 3.90 3.82
CA GLY A 396 0.93 3.92 5.08
C GLY A 396 1.51 2.94 6.11
N ASN A 397 1.93 1.75 5.68
CA ASN A 397 2.57 0.75 6.51
C ASN A 397 3.95 1.21 6.98
N ASP A 398 4.77 1.81 6.10
CA ASP A 398 6.06 2.39 6.48
C ASP A 398 5.91 3.50 7.53
N LEU A 399 4.91 4.38 7.36
CA LEU A 399 4.55 5.37 8.38
C LEU A 399 4.16 4.70 9.71
N PHE A 400 3.37 3.63 9.66
CA PHE A 400 2.88 2.94 10.85
C PHE A 400 4.01 2.21 11.59
N ILE A 401 4.83 1.43 10.86
CA ILE A 401 6.00 0.71 11.40
C ILE A 401 7.03 1.70 11.96
N GLY A 402 7.24 2.84 11.28
CA GLY A 402 8.16 3.89 11.74
C GLY A 402 7.68 4.69 12.95
N ASN A 403 6.56 4.32 13.58
CA ASN A 403 5.88 5.07 14.66
C ASN A 403 5.46 6.50 14.25
N HIS A 404 5.22 6.78 12.95
CA HIS A 404 4.62 8.05 12.48
C HIS A 404 3.10 8.02 12.59
N PHE A 405 2.57 7.61 13.75
CA PHE A 405 1.17 7.27 13.94
C PHE A 405 0.20 8.37 13.50
N LYS A 406 0.55 9.66 13.71
CA LYS A 406 -0.28 10.79 13.25
C LYS A 406 -0.40 10.90 11.74
N LYS A 407 0.72 10.73 11.03
CA LYS A 407 0.73 10.72 9.57
C LYS A 407 0.02 9.48 9.04
N ALA A 408 0.30 8.31 9.63
CA ALA A 408 -0.36 7.05 9.28
C ALA A 408 -1.88 7.13 9.45
N TYR A 409 -2.36 7.66 10.58
CA TYR A 409 -3.80 7.84 10.83
C TYR A 409 -4.45 8.74 9.78
N SER A 410 -3.86 9.91 9.52
CA SER A 410 -4.40 10.82 8.50
C SER A 410 -4.44 10.18 7.12
N HIS A 411 -3.39 9.43 6.76
CA HIS A 411 -3.29 8.74 5.48
C HIS A 411 -4.35 7.64 5.33
N PHE A 412 -4.44 6.73 6.30
CA PHE A 412 -5.41 5.64 6.26
C PHE A 412 -6.86 6.11 6.43
N SER A 413 -7.11 7.19 7.18
CA SER A 413 -8.44 7.81 7.26
C SER A 413 -8.90 8.32 5.90
N ASN A 414 -8.02 8.99 5.16
CA ASN A 414 -8.34 9.49 3.82
C ASN A 414 -8.60 8.34 2.84
N LEU A 415 -7.79 7.27 2.89
CA LEU A 415 -8.01 6.09 2.06
C LEU A 415 -9.33 5.37 2.39
N GLU A 416 -9.68 5.25 3.67
CA GLU A 416 -10.94 4.63 4.09
C GLU A 416 -12.15 5.44 3.59
N GLU A 417 -12.07 6.77 3.60
CA GLU A 417 -13.12 7.63 3.02
C GLU A 417 -13.27 7.40 1.51
N LEU A 418 -12.15 7.32 0.77
CA LEU A 418 -12.17 7.00 -0.66
C LEU A 418 -12.79 5.62 -0.95
N CYS A 419 -12.43 4.62 -0.15
CA CYS A 419 -12.98 3.27 -0.24
C CYS A 419 -14.49 3.22 0.06
N GLN A 420 -15.00 4.04 0.98
CA GLN A 420 -16.43 4.09 1.31
C GLN A 420 -17.26 4.82 0.26
N ASN A 421 -16.70 5.87 -0.35
CA ASN A 421 -17.41 6.70 -1.33
C ASN A 421 -17.41 6.07 -2.74
N SER A 422 -16.60 5.04 -2.99
CA SER A 422 -16.52 4.37 -4.29
C SER A 422 -17.64 3.34 -4.46
N SER A 423 -18.56 3.58 -5.40
CA SER A 423 -19.73 2.71 -5.64
C SER A 423 -19.45 1.49 -6.53
N VAL A 424 -18.38 1.52 -7.32
CA VAL A 424 -17.97 0.44 -8.23
C VAL A 424 -16.46 0.27 -8.09
N LEU A 425 -16.04 -0.79 -7.41
CA LEU A 425 -14.64 -1.19 -7.28
C LEU A 425 -14.46 -2.57 -7.91
N ASP A 426 -13.35 -2.79 -8.61
CA ASP A 426 -12.96 -4.14 -9.02
C ASP A 426 -12.61 -5.01 -7.79
N SER A 427 -12.57 -6.33 -7.97
CA SER A 427 -12.30 -7.27 -6.88
C SER A 427 -10.97 -6.97 -6.18
N LEU A 428 -9.92 -6.61 -6.93
CA LEU A 428 -8.61 -6.31 -6.36
C LEU A 428 -8.64 -5.05 -5.48
N ALA A 429 -9.27 -3.97 -5.94
CA ALA A 429 -9.44 -2.73 -5.20
C ALA A 429 -10.29 -2.95 -3.94
N ASN A 430 -11.34 -3.77 -4.00
CA ASN A 430 -12.11 -4.16 -2.83
C ASN A 430 -11.25 -4.82 -1.75
N LEU A 431 -10.38 -5.77 -2.15
CA LEU A 431 -9.47 -6.44 -1.21
C LEU A 431 -8.46 -5.48 -0.59
N LYS A 432 -7.87 -4.58 -1.39
CA LYS A 432 -6.95 -3.57 -0.85
C LYS A 432 -7.66 -2.59 0.09
N CYS A 433 -8.91 -2.22 -0.20
CA CYS A 433 -9.74 -1.42 0.71
C CYS A 433 -10.01 -2.13 2.06
N LEU A 434 -10.14 -3.46 2.08
CA LEU A 434 -10.22 -4.20 3.35
C LEU A 434 -8.91 -4.11 4.15
N LYS A 435 -7.74 -4.21 3.49
CA LYS A 435 -6.43 -4.01 4.14
C LYS A 435 -6.30 -2.59 4.71
N VAL A 436 -6.73 -1.56 3.97
CA VAL A 436 -6.78 -0.15 4.45
C VAL A 436 -7.62 -0.04 5.72
N ARG A 437 -8.83 -0.62 5.71
CA ARG A 437 -9.73 -0.62 6.87
C ARG A 437 -9.11 -1.26 8.10
N THR A 438 -8.43 -2.39 7.94
CA THR A 438 -7.75 -3.09 9.04
C THR A 438 -6.65 -2.22 9.65
N GLN A 439 -5.82 -1.57 8.84
CA GLN A 439 -4.77 -0.68 9.35
C GLN A 439 -5.34 0.56 10.04
N PHE A 440 -6.38 1.17 9.45
CA PHE A 440 -7.08 2.30 10.07
C PHE A 440 -7.70 1.93 11.43
N GLN A 441 -8.25 0.71 11.54
CA GLN A 441 -8.83 0.20 12.79
C GLN A 441 -7.78 -0.04 13.86
N LYS A 442 -6.65 -0.68 13.52
CA LYS A 442 -5.53 -0.83 14.46
C LYS A 442 -5.10 0.51 15.06
N LEU A 443 -4.88 1.51 14.21
CA LEU A 443 -4.54 2.88 14.63
C LEU A 443 -5.64 3.51 15.49
N SER A 444 -6.91 3.35 15.11
CA SER A 444 -8.06 3.87 15.87
C SER A 444 -8.22 3.21 17.24
N SER A 445 -7.74 1.98 17.40
CA SER A 445 -7.76 1.20 18.65
C SER A 445 -6.44 1.27 19.43
N ASN A 446 -5.56 2.22 19.11
CA ASN A 446 -4.25 2.40 19.78
C ASN A 446 -3.35 1.15 19.75
N LEU A 447 -3.47 0.38 18.67
CA LEU A 447 -2.60 -0.74 18.37
C LEU A 447 -1.47 -0.29 17.43
N ASN A 448 -0.32 -0.94 17.54
CA ASN A 448 0.81 -0.82 16.65
C ASN A 448 0.55 -1.64 15.36
N PHE A 449 1.51 -1.59 14.42
CA PHE A 449 1.38 -2.27 13.13
C PHE A 449 1.16 -3.80 13.28
N PHE A 450 1.82 -4.42 14.25
CA PHE A 450 1.74 -5.86 14.52
C PHE A 450 0.51 -6.26 15.37
N GLY A 451 -0.28 -5.28 15.84
CA GLY A 451 -1.54 -5.52 16.55
C GLY A 451 -1.41 -5.51 18.08
N GLU A 452 -0.25 -5.15 18.62
CA GLU A 452 -0.07 -4.97 20.06
C GLU A 452 -0.38 -3.53 20.47
N THR A 453 -0.62 -3.25 21.75
CA THR A 453 -0.86 -1.86 22.18
C THR A 453 0.38 -0.97 21.99
N ILE A 454 0.21 0.30 21.61
CA ILE A 454 1.36 1.20 21.31
C ILE A 454 2.31 1.35 22.51
N ASN A 455 1.79 1.27 23.74
CA ASN A 455 2.56 1.35 24.98
C ASN A 455 2.71 -0.03 25.66
N GLN A 456 2.67 -1.12 24.90
CA GLN A 456 2.82 -2.44 25.48
C GLN A 456 4.24 -2.64 26.01
N LEU A 457 4.35 -3.23 27.20
CA LEU A 457 5.59 -3.83 27.67
C LEU A 457 5.97 -4.95 26.68
N PRO A 458 7.18 -4.95 26.09
CA PRO A 458 7.55 -6.02 25.17
C PRO A 458 7.50 -7.34 25.93
N LEU A 459 6.90 -8.38 25.36
CA LEU A 459 6.64 -9.61 26.08
C LEU A 459 7.96 -10.26 26.53
N PHE A 460 8.87 -10.47 25.58
CA PHE A 460 10.13 -11.14 25.79
C PHE A 460 11.26 -10.18 26.14
N SER A 461 12.23 -10.68 26.91
CA SER A 461 13.46 -9.95 27.22
C SER A 461 14.27 -9.63 25.95
N LEU A 462 15.25 -8.74 26.11
CA LEU A 462 16.18 -8.39 25.04
C LEU A 462 16.94 -9.62 24.53
N GLU A 463 17.40 -10.47 25.44
CA GLU A 463 18.16 -11.68 25.18
C GLU A 463 17.31 -12.70 24.39
N THR A 464 16.07 -12.89 24.80
CA THR A 464 15.14 -13.82 24.15
C THR A 464 14.76 -13.32 22.75
N ASN A 465 14.43 -12.04 22.60
CA ASN A 465 14.14 -11.45 21.28
C ASN A 465 15.34 -11.53 20.34
N SER A 466 16.56 -11.32 20.84
CA SER A 466 17.78 -11.47 20.04
C SER A 466 18.00 -12.90 19.55
N LYS A 467 17.72 -13.92 20.39
CA LYS A 467 17.84 -15.33 20.00
C LYS A 467 16.79 -15.71 18.95
N LEU A 468 15.53 -15.29 19.14
CA LEU A 468 14.44 -15.51 18.19
C LEU A 468 14.77 -14.90 16.81
N TYR A 469 15.25 -13.66 16.78
CA TYR A 469 15.61 -13.00 15.52
C TYR A 469 16.76 -13.72 14.80
N ARG A 470 17.83 -14.10 15.52
CA ARG A 470 18.95 -14.85 14.94
C ARG A 470 18.53 -16.20 14.36
N LYS A 471 17.56 -16.88 14.98
CA LYS A 471 17.05 -18.18 14.50
C LYS A 471 16.30 -18.04 13.16
N ASP A 472 15.43 -17.05 13.04
CA ASP A 472 14.53 -16.93 11.89
C ASP A 472 15.13 -16.18 10.70
N ILE A 473 16.28 -15.50 10.88
CA ILE A 473 16.84 -14.68 9.81
C ILE A 473 17.39 -15.48 8.63
N GLU A 474 18.06 -16.60 8.89
CA GLU A 474 18.66 -17.42 7.82
C GLU A 474 17.60 -17.93 6.85
N SER A 475 16.54 -18.55 7.38
CA SER A 475 15.43 -19.06 6.56
C SER A 475 14.71 -17.93 5.80
N SER A 476 14.51 -16.78 6.44
CA SER A 476 13.87 -15.62 5.81
C SER A 476 14.72 -15.01 4.69
N LEU A 477 16.02 -14.80 4.93
CA LEU A 477 16.93 -14.26 3.91
C LEU A 477 17.11 -15.22 2.74
N LYS A 478 17.17 -16.53 3.01
CA LYS A 478 17.19 -17.58 1.98
C LYS A 478 15.94 -17.46 1.09
N LEU A 479 14.75 -17.42 1.68
CA LEU A 479 13.50 -17.27 0.93
C LEU A 479 13.46 -15.99 0.08
N ILE A 480 13.89 -14.86 0.65
CA ILE A 480 13.94 -13.58 -0.06
C ILE A 480 14.95 -13.62 -1.21
N PHE A 481 16.14 -14.16 -0.98
CA PHE A 481 17.19 -14.30 -2.00
C PHE A 481 16.73 -15.20 -3.16
N LEU A 482 16.14 -16.34 -2.83
CA LEU A 482 15.61 -17.30 -3.81
C LEU A 482 14.51 -16.65 -4.68
N SER A 483 13.58 -15.91 -4.06
CA SER A 483 12.56 -15.16 -4.78
C SER A 483 13.15 -14.10 -5.73
N LYS A 484 14.11 -13.30 -5.24
CA LYS A 484 14.75 -12.28 -6.08
C LYS A 484 15.58 -12.89 -7.22
N MET A 485 16.28 -14.00 -6.99
CA MET A 485 16.97 -14.74 -8.05
C MET A 485 16.02 -15.24 -9.14
N ASN A 486 14.86 -15.74 -8.75
CA ASN A 486 13.83 -16.20 -9.65
C ASN A 486 13.33 -15.07 -10.58
N SER A 487 13.15 -13.86 -10.05
CA SER A 487 12.80 -12.67 -10.85
C SER A 487 13.81 -12.31 -11.96
N LEU A 488 15.03 -12.84 -11.88
CA LEU A 488 16.13 -12.60 -12.82
C LEU A 488 16.39 -13.75 -13.79
N ASN A 489 15.56 -14.80 -13.82
CA ASN A 489 15.71 -15.98 -14.70
C ASN A 489 17.06 -16.72 -14.54
N LYS A 490 17.70 -16.63 -13.38
CA LYS A 490 19.02 -17.26 -13.11
C LYS A 490 18.93 -18.63 -12.39
N PHE A 491 17.76 -19.27 -12.43
CA PHE A 491 17.48 -20.56 -11.78
C PHE A 491 17.22 -21.67 -12.79
N SER A 492 17.62 -22.90 -12.46
CA SER A 492 17.17 -24.10 -13.17
C SER A 492 15.64 -24.27 -13.01
N LEU A 493 14.97 -24.92 -13.97
CA LEU A 493 13.54 -25.20 -13.87
C LEU A 493 13.21 -26.02 -12.62
N GLU A 494 14.05 -27.00 -12.29
CA GLU A 494 13.88 -27.90 -11.13
C GLU A 494 13.88 -27.13 -9.81
N ASP A 495 14.82 -26.20 -9.63
CA ASP A 495 14.89 -25.36 -8.43
C ASP A 495 13.67 -24.43 -8.32
N LYS A 496 13.18 -23.87 -9.45
CA LYS A 496 11.95 -23.07 -9.46
C LYS A 496 10.76 -23.88 -8.99
N LEU A 497 10.60 -25.11 -9.50
CA LEU A 497 9.48 -25.98 -9.16
C LEU A 497 9.55 -26.45 -7.69
N ASN A 498 10.75 -26.76 -7.18
CA ASN A 498 10.97 -27.13 -5.78
C ASN A 498 10.66 -25.96 -4.84
N LEU A 499 11.16 -24.75 -5.14
CA LEU A 499 10.85 -23.55 -4.36
C LEU A 499 9.35 -23.25 -4.33
N MET A 500 8.68 -23.33 -5.49
CA MET A 500 7.23 -23.17 -5.59
C MET A 500 6.49 -24.18 -4.72
N GLY A 501 6.91 -25.45 -4.74
CA GLY A 501 6.32 -26.51 -3.92
C GLY A 501 6.46 -26.25 -2.43
N VAL A 502 7.68 -26.01 -1.95
CA VAL A 502 7.96 -25.68 -0.53
C VAL A 502 7.14 -24.47 -0.09
N THR A 503 7.06 -23.44 -0.94
CA THR A 503 6.33 -22.22 -0.60
C THR A 503 4.81 -22.47 -0.53
N GLN A 504 4.25 -23.29 -1.42
CA GLN A 504 2.83 -23.68 -1.37
C GLN A 504 2.50 -24.42 -0.06
N ASP A 505 3.38 -25.33 0.38
CA ASP A 505 3.21 -26.09 1.62
C ASP A 505 3.29 -25.19 2.87
N GLU A 506 4.23 -24.23 2.88
CA GLU A 506 4.35 -23.22 3.95
C GLU A 506 3.10 -22.33 4.02
N LEU A 507 2.62 -21.83 2.86
CA LEU A 507 1.41 -21.00 2.78
C LEU A 507 0.16 -21.78 3.22
N TYR A 508 0.06 -23.05 2.86
CA TYR A 508 -1.06 -23.90 3.30
C TYR A 508 -1.00 -24.16 4.81
N THR A 509 0.19 -24.41 5.34
CA THR A 509 0.40 -24.57 6.79
C THR A 509 0.03 -23.29 7.54
N LYS A 510 0.42 -22.12 7.01
CA LYS A 510 0.01 -20.82 7.55
C LYS A 510 -1.51 -20.65 7.51
N ALA A 511 -2.16 -20.89 6.38
CA ALA A 511 -3.62 -20.79 6.26
C ALA A 511 -4.35 -21.75 7.24
N SER A 512 -3.79 -22.94 7.47
CA SER A 512 -4.31 -23.91 8.45
C SER A 512 -4.14 -23.42 9.89
N ASN A 513 -2.99 -22.83 10.24
CA ASN A 513 -2.75 -22.25 11.56
C ASN A 513 -3.62 -21.02 11.82
N ASP A 514 -3.81 -20.17 10.81
CA ASP A 514 -4.73 -19.05 10.86
C ASP A 514 -6.18 -19.55 11.05
N ASN A 515 -6.58 -20.60 10.32
CA ASN A 515 -7.88 -21.23 10.51
C ASN A 515 -8.06 -21.79 11.93
N PHE A 516 -7.02 -22.43 12.49
CA PHE A 516 -7.04 -22.88 13.88
C PHE A 516 -7.18 -21.71 14.87
N THR A 517 -6.54 -20.57 14.59
CA THR A 517 -6.68 -19.34 15.38
C THR A 517 -8.14 -18.86 15.43
N LEU A 518 -8.89 -18.96 14.33
CA LEU A 518 -10.34 -18.67 14.33
C LEU A 518 -11.11 -19.59 15.27
N THR A 519 -10.73 -20.86 15.39
CA THR A 519 -11.39 -21.80 16.31
C THR A 519 -11.10 -21.50 17.78
N LEU A 520 -9.89 -21.04 18.11
CA LEU A 520 -9.51 -20.60 19.46
C LEU A 520 -10.22 -19.30 19.88
N LEU A 521 -10.60 -18.48 18.91
CA LEU A 521 -11.21 -17.17 19.09
C LEU A 521 -12.56 -17.22 19.83
N ASN A 522 -13.25 -18.36 19.80
CA ASN A 522 -14.48 -18.60 20.57
C ASN A 522 -14.31 -18.41 22.09
N ARG A 523 -13.11 -18.74 22.61
CA ARG A 523 -12.77 -18.51 24.02
C ARG A 523 -12.70 -17.02 24.34
N ASP A 524 -12.09 -16.24 23.45
CA ASP A 524 -11.88 -14.81 23.66
C ASP A 524 -13.18 -14.02 23.43
N ILE A 525 -14.04 -14.46 22.48
CA ILE A 525 -15.41 -13.97 22.32
C ILE A 525 -16.23 -14.19 23.60
N SER A 526 -16.10 -15.37 24.22
CA SER A 526 -16.78 -15.66 25.48
C SER A 526 -16.33 -14.70 26.60
N LYS A 527 -15.03 -14.39 26.68
CA LYS A 527 -14.51 -13.39 27.62
C LYS A 527 -15.05 -11.98 27.31
N ALA A 528 -15.00 -11.54 26.06
CA ALA A 528 -15.52 -10.23 25.67
C ALA A 528 -17.03 -10.11 25.93
N ASN A 529 -17.81 -11.17 25.66
CA ASN A 529 -19.24 -11.19 25.96
C ASN A 529 -19.54 -11.06 27.47
N LYS A 530 -18.65 -11.54 28.36
CA LYS A 530 -18.75 -11.28 29.81
C LYS A 530 -18.51 -9.80 30.12
N VAL A 531 -17.46 -9.20 29.57
CA VAL A 531 -17.16 -7.76 29.73
C VAL A 531 -18.31 -6.89 29.22
N VAL A 532 -18.92 -7.27 28.08
CA VAL A 532 -20.10 -6.60 27.52
C VAL A 532 -21.32 -6.74 28.43
N ALA A 533 -21.54 -7.90 29.05
CA ALA A 533 -22.62 -8.09 30.01
C ALA A 533 -22.44 -7.22 31.27
N GLU A 534 -21.21 -7.14 31.79
CA GLU A 534 -20.86 -6.24 32.90
C GLU A 534 -21.07 -4.77 32.51
N LEU A 535 -20.63 -4.34 31.33
CA LEU A 535 -20.86 -3.00 30.82
C LEU A 535 -22.37 -2.68 30.79
N ASN A 536 -23.19 -3.58 30.25
CA ASN A 536 -24.64 -3.36 30.19
C ASN A 536 -25.24 -3.20 31.60
N HIS A 537 -24.78 -3.99 32.58
CA HIS A 537 -25.18 -3.84 33.98
C HIS A 537 -24.81 -2.45 34.54
N TYR A 538 -23.57 -1.99 34.36
CA TYR A 538 -23.15 -0.65 34.80
C TYR A 538 -23.84 0.48 34.03
N GLU A 539 -24.18 0.29 32.75
CA GLU A 539 -24.99 1.25 31.98
C GLU A 539 -26.37 1.42 32.60
N ASP A 540 -27.01 0.34 33.02
CA ASP A 540 -28.34 0.37 33.62
C ASP A 540 -28.31 0.96 35.04
N GLU A 541 -27.31 0.62 35.85
CA GLU A 541 -27.08 1.26 37.16
C GLU A 541 -26.87 2.77 37.05
N PHE A 542 -26.09 3.20 36.04
CA PHE A 542 -25.82 4.61 35.80
C PHE A 542 -27.07 5.35 35.27
N LYS A 543 -27.85 4.74 34.37
CA LYS A 543 -29.14 5.30 33.90
C LYS A 543 -30.13 5.49 35.05
N ALA A 544 -30.23 4.51 35.95
CA ALA A 544 -31.07 4.58 37.13
C ALA A 544 -30.64 5.73 38.06
N GLU A 545 -29.33 5.86 38.31
CA GLU A 545 -28.80 6.96 39.12
C GLU A 545 -29.05 8.34 38.48
N LEU A 546 -28.84 8.44 37.16
CA LEU A 546 -29.09 9.68 36.40
C LEU A 546 -30.55 10.12 36.53
N ALA A 547 -31.50 9.17 36.52
CA ALA A 547 -32.92 9.42 36.73
C ALA A 547 -33.25 9.83 38.18
N ASN A 548 -32.58 9.21 39.17
CA ASN A 548 -32.75 9.56 40.58
C ASN A 548 -32.27 11.00 40.86
N VAL A 549 -31.09 11.38 40.36
CA VAL A 549 -30.55 12.74 40.49
C VAL A 549 -31.43 13.76 39.76
N GLU A 550 -31.93 13.43 38.56
CA GLU A 550 -32.92 14.25 37.84
C GLU A 550 -34.18 14.52 38.68
N ALA A 551 -34.72 13.48 39.33
CA ALA A 551 -35.91 13.60 40.17
C ALA A 551 -35.63 14.46 41.42
N GLU A 552 -34.47 14.30 42.05
CA GLU A 552 -34.09 15.05 43.24
C GLU A 552 -33.90 16.55 42.94
N ILE A 553 -33.25 16.91 41.81
CA ILE A 553 -33.14 18.31 41.35
C ILE A 553 -34.54 18.93 41.17
N ARG A 554 -35.50 18.17 40.62
CA ARG A 554 -36.89 18.65 40.45
C ARG A 554 -37.59 18.86 41.79
N LYS A 555 -37.45 17.91 42.71
CA LYS A 555 -38.05 17.95 44.04
C LYS A 555 -37.52 19.15 44.85
N GLN A 556 -36.22 19.43 44.76
CA GLN A 556 -35.61 20.62 45.38
C GLN A 556 -36.11 21.92 44.75
N ALA A 557 -36.21 21.98 43.42
CA ALA A 557 -36.72 23.16 42.72
C ALA A 557 -38.22 23.43 42.95
N GLN A 558 -39.01 22.42 43.33
CA GLN A 558 -40.41 22.57 43.74
C GLN A 558 -40.55 23.11 45.18
N ARG A 559 -39.56 22.86 46.04
CA ARG A 559 -39.62 23.18 47.48
C ARG A 559 -39.08 24.56 47.84
N ASN A 560 -38.27 25.21 47.00
CA ASN A 560 -37.60 26.47 47.35
C ASN A 560 -37.41 27.40 46.13
N ILE A 561 -37.68 28.71 46.29
CA ILE A 561 -37.56 29.73 45.22
C ILE A 561 -36.08 29.94 44.83
N ILE A 562 -35.16 29.92 45.79
CA ILE A 562 -33.71 30.02 45.54
C ILE A 562 -33.19 28.78 44.77
N ALA A 563 -33.85 27.63 44.92
CA ALA A 563 -33.52 26.42 44.16
C ALA A 563 -34.04 26.48 42.71
N LYS A 564 -35.01 27.33 42.36
CA LYS A 564 -35.44 27.56 40.96
C LYS A 564 -34.34 28.21 40.13
N GLU A 565 -33.54 29.12 40.70
CA GLU A 565 -32.41 29.75 40.00
C GLU A 565 -31.25 28.77 39.81
N LYS A 566 -30.96 27.91 40.80
CA LYS A 566 -29.93 26.86 40.71
C LYS A 566 -30.31 25.70 39.79
N LYS A 567 -31.61 25.51 39.52
CA LYS A 567 -32.16 24.43 38.67
C LYS A 567 -31.45 24.34 37.31
N ALA A 568 -31.31 25.46 36.60
CA ALA A 568 -30.69 25.48 35.28
C ALA A 568 -29.21 25.07 35.33
N LYS A 569 -28.48 25.50 36.38
CA LYS A 569 -27.07 25.15 36.59
C LYS A 569 -26.88 23.67 36.92
N LEU A 570 -27.69 23.10 37.81
CA LEU A 570 -27.63 21.67 38.17
C LEU A 570 -28.01 20.77 37.00
N PHE A 571 -29.01 21.17 36.20
CA PHE A 571 -29.36 20.44 34.98
C PHE A 571 -28.27 20.52 33.91
N LYS A 572 -27.58 21.66 33.78
CA LYS A 572 -26.40 21.76 32.91
C LYS A 572 -25.30 20.77 33.31
N VAL A 573 -25.03 20.64 34.62
CA VAL A 573 -24.08 19.65 35.16
C VAL A 573 -24.55 18.21 34.85
N LEU A 574 -25.83 17.91 35.07
CA LEU A 574 -26.39 16.59 34.76
C LEU A 574 -26.32 16.25 33.27
N SER A 575 -26.50 17.22 32.37
CA SER A 575 -26.29 17.03 30.93
C SER A 575 -24.84 16.78 30.57
N SER A 576 -23.89 17.50 31.17
CA SER A 576 -22.46 17.20 31.00
C SER A 576 -22.14 15.78 31.46
N VAL A 577 -22.66 15.35 32.62
CA VAL A 577 -22.51 13.98 33.13
C VAL A 577 -23.10 12.94 32.16
N ALA A 578 -24.29 13.18 31.63
CA ALA A 578 -24.93 12.29 30.66
C ALA A 578 -24.17 12.21 29.33
N ALA A 579 -23.65 13.35 28.86
CA ALA A 579 -22.82 13.43 27.66
C ALA A 579 -21.51 12.67 27.85
N VAL A 580 -20.80 12.88 28.95
CA VAL A 580 -19.58 12.13 29.30
C VAL A 580 -19.87 10.64 29.45
N GLY A 581 -21.02 10.28 30.03
CA GLY A 581 -21.44 8.88 30.13
C GLY A 581 -21.83 8.23 28.80
N SER A 582 -22.05 9.03 27.74
CA SER A 582 -22.44 8.55 26.41
C SER A 582 -21.27 8.35 25.45
N VAL A 583 -20.09 8.86 25.79
CA VAL A 583 -18.89 8.78 24.96
C VAL A 583 -18.04 7.56 25.27
N ILE A 584 -17.18 7.18 24.33
CA ILE A 584 -16.14 6.18 24.54
C ILE A 584 -14.82 6.93 24.80
N PRO A 585 -14.20 6.80 25.99
CA PRO A 585 -12.83 7.24 26.16
C PRO A 585 -11.94 6.33 25.32
N ILE A 586 -11.25 6.89 24.33
CA ILE A 586 -10.12 6.20 23.71
C ILE A 586 -8.88 6.63 24.48
N GLY A 587 -7.89 5.75 24.61
CA GLY A 587 -6.61 6.05 25.27
C GLY A 587 -6.07 7.43 24.85
N GLN A 588 -5.20 8.04 25.68
CA GLN A 588 -4.66 9.36 25.34
C GLN A 588 -4.19 9.32 23.88
N PRO A 589 -4.78 10.13 22.98
CA PRO A 589 -4.26 10.19 21.65
C PRO A 589 -2.92 10.90 21.77
N ALA A 590 -1.85 10.11 21.77
CA ALA A 590 -0.56 10.48 21.21
C ALA A 590 -0.72 11.29 19.90
N ILE A 591 -1.80 11.00 19.18
CA ILE A 591 -2.10 11.51 17.86
C ILE A 591 -3.10 12.67 17.98
N GLY A 592 -2.60 13.90 18.09
CA GLY A 592 -3.39 15.14 18.22
C GLY A 592 -4.45 15.39 17.12
N ILE A 593 -5.55 14.65 17.17
CA ILE A 593 -6.81 14.90 16.48
C ILE A 593 -7.81 15.32 17.55
N ALA A 594 -7.69 16.59 17.93
CA ALA A 594 -8.68 17.31 18.71
C ALA A 594 -9.31 18.37 17.80
N THR A 595 -9.98 17.97 16.71
CA THR A 595 -10.76 18.92 15.89
C THR A 595 -12.19 19.08 16.40
N GLN A 596 -12.69 18.15 17.23
CA GLN A 596 -13.92 18.33 18.01
C GLN A 596 -13.58 18.25 19.50
N SER A 597 -13.54 19.41 20.17
CA SER A 597 -13.39 19.40 21.62
C SER A 597 -14.65 18.82 22.26
N LEU A 598 -14.51 18.04 23.34
CA LEU A 598 -15.65 17.60 24.17
C LEU A 598 -16.55 18.79 24.54
N ALA A 599 -15.96 19.98 24.69
CA ALA A 599 -16.67 21.25 24.89
C ALA A 599 -17.54 21.67 23.70
N SER A 600 -17.11 21.48 22.46
CA SER A 600 -17.89 21.76 21.24
C SER A 600 -19.06 20.80 21.09
N PHE A 601 -18.87 19.50 21.39
CA PHE A 601 -19.97 18.52 21.43
C PHE A 601 -20.99 18.87 22.53
N MET A 602 -20.49 19.29 23.70
CA MET A 602 -21.34 19.83 24.75
C MET A 602 -22.07 21.09 24.29
N GLN A 603 -21.44 22.00 23.53
CA GLN A 603 -22.06 23.24 23.02
C GLN A 603 -23.11 23.01 21.93
N VAL A 604 -22.90 22.12 20.96
CA VAL A 604 -23.91 21.77 19.92
C VAL A 604 -25.17 21.15 20.55
N SER A 605 -25.04 20.55 21.74
CA SER A 605 -26.19 20.08 22.52
C SER A 605 -26.97 21.18 23.27
N HIS A 606 -26.66 22.48 23.09
CA HIS A 606 -27.32 23.59 23.80
C HIS A 606 -28.66 24.06 23.18
N ASP A 607 -28.97 23.78 21.91
CA ASP A 607 -30.11 24.43 21.20
C ASP A 607 -31.42 23.61 21.14
N GLY A 608 -31.97 23.17 22.28
CA GLY A 608 -33.25 22.43 22.31
C GLY A 608 -33.84 22.22 23.71
N ASN A 609 -35.07 21.67 23.79
CA ASN A 609 -35.75 21.42 25.07
C ASN A 609 -35.02 20.31 25.87
N PHE A 610 -34.70 20.61 27.13
CA PHE A 610 -33.80 19.82 27.98
C PHE A 610 -34.26 18.36 28.20
N ARG A 611 -35.57 18.11 28.22
CA ARG A 611 -36.16 16.77 28.36
C ARG A 611 -35.90 15.87 27.15
N ASP A 612 -35.88 16.46 25.95
CA ASP A 612 -35.59 15.75 24.70
C ASP A 612 -34.10 15.42 24.59
N LYS A 613 -33.23 16.21 25.26
CA LYS A 613 -31.79 15.96 25.35
C LYS A 613 -31.44 14.77 26.24
N ILE A 614 -31.95 14.71 27.48
CA ILE A 614 -31.70 13.56 28.37
C ILE A 614 -32.31 12.27 27.80
N SER A 615 -33.50 12.35 27.19
CA SER A 615 -34.08 11.18 26.52
C SER A 615 -33.32 10.80 25.24
N GLY A 616 -32.76 11.76 24.51
CA GLY A 616 -31.82 11.55 23.40
C GLY A 616 -30.55 10.83 23.85
N PHE A 617 -29.94 11.26 24.96
CA PHE A 617 -28.79 10.57 25.56
C PHE A 617 -29.16 9.15 25.98
N ARG A 618 -30.30 8.93 26.65
CA ARG A 618 -30.79 7.58 27.01
C ARG A 618 -30.95 6.66 25.78
N LYS A 619 -31.35 7.21 24.62
CA LYS A 619 -31.46 6.49 23.34
C LYS A 619 -30.10 6.15 22.70
N LEU A 620 -29.01 6.84 23.06
CA LEU A 620 -27.65 6.51 22.60
C LEU A 620 -27.10 5.22 23.26
N TYR A 621 -27.65 4.82 24.40
CA TYR A 621 -27.29 3.57 25.11
C TYR A 621 -28.09 2.37 24.60
N LYS A 622 -28.11 2.13 23.27
CA LYS A 622 -28.55 0.82 22.77
C LYS A 622 -27.58 -0.22 23.29
N SER A 623 -28.09 -1.22 24.01
CA SER A 623 -27.29 -2.30 24.60
C SER A 623 -26.33 -2.87 23.57
N VAL A 624 -25.07 -2.98 23.96
CA VAL A 624 -24.04 -3.65 23.16
C VAL A 624 -24.51 -5.10 23.05
N LYS A 625 -24.85 -5.52 21.82
CA LYS A 625 -25.30 -6.90 21.57
C LYS A 625 -24.13 -7.84 21.82
N LYS A 626 -24.42 -9.07 22.25
CA LYS A 626 -23.41 -10.12 22.29
C LYS A 626 -22.91 -10.37 20.86
N ILE A 627 -21.62 -10.61 20.71
CA ILE A 627 -21.07 -11.13 19.46
C ILE A 627 -21.55 -12.59 19.35
N ASP A 628 -22.15 -12.92 18.22
CA ASP A 628 -22.53 -14.29 17.84
C ASP A 628 -21.86 -14.64 16.51
N LEU A 629 -20.77 -15.40 16.58
CA LEU A 629 -20.07 -15.91 15.39
C LEU A 629 -20.44 -17.34 15.05
N ASP A 630 -21.39 -17.99 15.73
CA ASP A 630 -21.66 -19.42 15.51
C ASP A 630 -22.12 -19.67 14.08
N LYS A 631 -22.92 -18.75 13.53
CA LYS A 631 -23.36 -18.80 12.12
C LYS A 631 -22.20 -18.55 11.16
N SER A 632 -21.32 -17.59 11.45
CA SER A 632 -20.15 -17.28 10.62
C SER A 632 -19.10 -18.39 10.65
N SER A 633 -18.86 -19.01 11.81
CA SER A 633 -17.93 -20.12 12.01
C SER A 633 -18.40 -21.40 11.30
N LYS A 634 -19.71 -21.70 11.31
CA LYS A 634 -20.26 -22.82 10.53
C LYS A 634 -20.11 -22.60 9.02
N ASN A 635 -20.54 -21.43 8.54
CA ASN A 635 -20.37 -21.06 7.13
C ASN A 635 -18.89 -21.12 6.70
N TRP A 636 -17.99 -20.73 7.60
CA TRP A 636 -16.55 -20.78 7.38
C TRP A 636 -16.01 -22.20 7.29
N ASN A 637 -16.30 -23.07 8.25
CA ASN A 637 -15.79 -24.45 8.23
C ASN A 637 -16.31 -25.22 7.00
N GLU A 638 -17.57 -24.98 6.62
CA GLU A 638 -18.16 -25.54 5.40
C GLU A 638 -17.50 -24.96 4.14
N GLY A 639 -17.26 -23.64 4.08
CA GLY A 639 -16.62 -22.96 2.95
C GLY A 639 -15.13 -23.28 2.78
N PHE A 640 -14.35 -23.27 3.86
CA PHE A 640 -12.91 -23.58 3.87
C PHE A 640 -12.65 -25.00 3.36
N SER A 641 -13.55 -25.95 3.65
CA SER A 641 -13.45 -27.32 3.13
C SER A 641 -13.61 -27.44 1.61
N LYS A 642 -14.18 -26.42 0.95
CA LYS A 642 -14.33 -26.34 -0.51
C LYS A 642 -13.14 -25.66 -1.19
N ILE A 643 -12.44 -24.78 -0.48
CA ILE A 643 -11.23 -24.08 -0.97
C ILE A 643 -10.00 -24.95 -0.69
N LYS A 644 -9.93 -26.14 -1.29
CA LYS A 644 -8.77 -27.04 -1.13
C LYS A 644 -7.75 -26.78 -2.22
N TYR A 645 -6.48 -26.63 -1.81
CA TYR A 645 -5.35 -26.52 -2.74
C TYR A 645 -5.29 -27.71 -3.72
N SER A 646 -5.56 -28.93 -3.24
CA SER A 646 -5.58 -30.12 -4.09
C SER A 646 -6.57 -29.97 -5.25
N SER A 647 -7.76 -29.42 -5.00
CA SER A 647 -8.79 -29.22 -6.04
C SER A 647 -8.34 -28.21 -7.09
N LEU A 648 -7.72 -27.10 -6.68
CA LEU A 648 -7.17 -26.11 -7.62
C LEU A 648 -6.05 -26.71 -8.47
N ARG A 649 -5.15 -27.48 -7.87
CA ARG A 649 -4.05 -28.13 -8.59
C ARG A 649 -4.59 -29.08 -9.65
N ASP A 650 -5.52 -29.95 -9.26
CA ASP A 650 -6.09 -30.97 -10.15
C ASP A 650 -6.87 -30.30 -11.31
N ASP A 651 -7.68 -29.26 -11.04
CA ASP A 651 -8.39 -28.49 -12.08
C ASP A 651 -7.46 -27.74 -13.04
N LEU A 652 -6.33 -27.22 -12.54
CA LEU A 652 -5.32 -26.55 -13.37
C LEU A 652 -4.50 -27.53 -14.23
N GLU A 653 -4.28 -28.76 -13.76
CA GLU A 653 -3.64 -29.83 -14.52
C GLU A 653 -4.52 -30.33 -15.67
N ASP A 654 -5.85 -30.35 -15.47
CA ASP A 654 -6.82 -30.78 -16.48
C ASP A 654 -7.09 -29.71 -17.57
N ALA A 655 -6.71 -28.45 -17.34
CA ALA A 655 -6.98 -27.32 -18.24
C ALA A 655 -6.09 -27.36 -19.51
N LYS A 656 -6.73 -27.37 -20.68
CA LYS A 656 -6.05 -27.65 -21.96
C LYS A 656 -5.40 -26.43 -22.61
N ASN A 657 -5.81 -25.22 -22.22
CA ASN A 657 -5.34 -23.97 -22.83
C ASN A 657 -5.32 -22.81 -21.82
N ALA A 658 -4.71 -21.69 -22.21
CA ALA A 658 -4.54 -20.52 -21.33
C ALA A 658 -5.88 -19.93 -20.86
N LYS A 659 -6.88 -19.92 -21.74
CA LYS A 659 -8.21 -19.38 -21.43
C LYS A 659 -8.93 -20.21 -20.35
N GLU A 660 -8.88 -21.54 -20.47
CA GLU A 660 -9.44 -22.45 -19.45
C GLU A 660 -8.72 -22.31 -18.11
N ARG A 661 -7.40 -22.10 -18.11
CA ARG A 661 -6.64 -21.83 -16.88
C ARG A 661 -7.03 -20.51 -16.22
N ASP A 662 -7.23 -19.46 -17.01
CA ASP A 662 -7.73 -18.18 -16.51
C ASP A 662 -9.13 -18.35 -15.91
N GLU A 663 -10.01 -19.12 -16.54
CA GLU A 663 -11.36 -19.42 -16.03
C GLU A 663 -11.34 -20.25 -14.73
N VAL A 664 -10.42 -21.21 -14.58
CA VAL A 664 -10.21 -21.98 -13.34
C VAL A 664 -9.67 -21.07 -12.23
N TYR A 665 -8.70 -20.22 -12.56
CA TYR A 665 -8.11 -19.25 -11.63
C TYR A 665 -9.17 -18.25 -11.12
N ASP A 666 -9.94 -17.65 -12.03
CA ASP A 666 -11.00 -16.69 -11.69
C ASP A 666 -12.11 -17.35 -10.86
N ARG A 667 -12.49 -18.59 -11.19
CA ARG A 667 -13.47 -19.35 -10.40
C ARG A 667 -12.98 -19.57 -8.97
N TYR A 668 -11.73 -20.00 -8.80
CA TYR A 668 -11.15 -20.23 -7.48
C TYR A 668 -11.07 -18.94 -6.66
N LEU A 669 -10.67 -17.81 -7.27
CA LEU A 669 -10.66 -16.51 -6.58
C LEU A 669 -12.08 -16.07 -6.17
N ASN A 670 -13.07 -16.31 -7.03
CA ASN A 670 -14.47 -16.04 -6.70
C ASN A 670 -14.97 -16.92 -5.55
N ASP A 671 -14.60 -18.20 -5.51
CA ASP A 671 -14.95 -19.11 -4.41
C ASP A 671 -14.33 -18.64 -3.08
N VAL A 672 -13.07 -18.18 -3.11
CA VAL A 672 -12.40 -17.55 -1.96
C VAL A 672 -13.15 -16.29 -1.51
N GLU A 673 -13.55 -15.43 -2.45
CA GLU A 673 -14.32 -14.20 -2.15
C GLU A 673 -15.71 -14.53 -1.56
N GLU A 674 -16.42 -15.51 -2.10
CA GLU A 674 -17.75 -15.93 -1.63
C GLU A 674 -17.73 -16.46 -0.19
N VAL A 675 -16.65 -17.13 0.22
CA VAL A 675 -16.49 -17.60 1.61
C VAL A 675 -16.12 -16.46 2.55
N VAL A 676 -15.24 -15.55 2.13
CA VAL A 676 -14.69 -14.50 2.99
C VAL A 676 -15.64 -13.28 3.15
N SER A 677 -16.27 -12.85 2.06
CA SER A 677 -17.07 -11.61 1.99
C SER A 677 -18.25 -11.56 2.98
N PRO A 678 -19.06 -12.62 3.16
CA PRO A 678 -20.18 -12.62 4.12
C PRO A 678 -19.73 -12.49 5.58
N ILE A 679 -18.59 -13.08 5.92
CA ILE A 679 -18.01 -13.03 7.28
C ILE A 679 -17.55 -11.61 7.58
N VAL A 680 -16.77 -11.02 6.67
CA VAL A 680 -16.30 -9.64 6.79
C VAL A 680 -17.49 -8.67 6.84
N LYS A 681 -18.53 -8.85 6.01
CA LYS A 681 -19.74 -8.01 6.03
C LYS A 681 -20.53 -8.15 7.33
N SER A 682 -20.71 -9.37 7.84
CA SER A 682 -21.42 -9.61 9.11
C SER A 682 -20.69 -8.97 10.29
N LEU A 683 -19.38 -9.20 10.38
CA LEU A 683 -18.51 -8.61 11.40
C LEU A 683 -18.53 -7.09 11.31
N THR A 684 -18.32 -6.54 10.12
CA THR A 684 -18.33 -5.08 9.90
C THR A 684 -19.67 -4.45 10.32
N LYS A 685 -20.79 -5.14 10.05
CA LYS A 685 -22.14 -4.66 10.42
C LYS A 685 -22.38 -4.69 11.93
N GLU A 686 -21.98 -5.76 12.61
CA GLU A 686 -22.08 -5.84 14.07
C GLU A 686 -21.15 -4.83 14.74
N ILE A 687 -19.97 -4.61 14.19
CA ILE A 687 -18.95 -3.74 14.76
C ILE A 687 -19.23 -2.25 14.54
N ASN A 688 -19.71 -1.85 13.35
CA ASN A 688 -20.10 -0.47 13.10
C ASN A 688 -21.24 -0.01 14.03
N SER A 689 -21.97 -0.94 14.64
CA SER A 689 -22.94 -0.63 15.70
C SER A 689 -22.31 -0.15 17.01
N TYR A 690 -21.00 -0.38 17.22
CA TYR A 690 -20.25 0.00 18.42
C TYR A 690 -19.48 1.31 18.31
N LYS A 691 -19.33 1.87 17.09
CA LYS A 691 -18.70 3.18 16.87
C LYS A 691 -19.60 4.32 17.41
N ARG A 692 -19.56 4.53 18.73
CA ARG A 692 -20.10 5.74 19.38
C ARG A 692 -19.05 6.86 19.32
N ILE A 693 -19.48 8.08 19.62
CA ILE A 693 -18.62 9.27 19.57
C ILE A 693 -17.44 9.09 20.55
N SER A 694 -16.23 9.05 19.99
CA SER A 694 -14.97 8.81 20.68
C SER A 694 -14.35 10.13 21.14
N PHE A 695 -13.76 10.15 22.34
CA PHE A 695 -13.02 11.29 22.85
C PHE A 695 -11.71 10.90 23.57
N PRO A 696 -10.72 11.80 23.62
CA PRO A 696 -9.49 11.60 24.39
C PRO A 696 -9.78 11.28 25.86
N ARG A 697 -9.13 10.24 26.42
CA ARG A 697 -9.24 9.83 27.82
C ARG A 697 -9.04 11.00 28.79
N ASN A 698 -7.99 11.79 28.58
CA ASN A 698 -7.68 12.95 29.43
C ASN A 698 -8.79 14.02 29.40
N ALA A 699 -9.46 14.24 28.26
CA ALA A 699 -10.55 15.20 28.15
C ALA A 699 -11.80 14.71 28.91
N VAL A 700 -12.10 13.42 28.79
CA VAL A 700 -13.17 12.75 29.54
C VAL A 700 -12.89 12.77 31.04
N GLU A 701 -11.67 12.40 31.46
CA GLU A 701 -11.26 12.36 32.86
C GLU A 701 -11.17 13.75 33.50
N LYS A 702 -10.66 14.76 32.78
CA LYS A 702 -10.65 16.16 33.23
C LYS A 702 -12.06 16.66 33.47
N GLU A 703 -13.00 16.29 32.61
CA GLU A 703 -14.40 16.63 32.79
C GLU A 703 -15.02 15.88 33.97
N ILE A 704 -14.73 14.58 34.17
CA ILE A 704 -15.15 13.83 35.35
C ILE A 704 -14.59 14.46 36.65
N ALA A 705 -13.33 14.87 36.67
CA ALA A 705 -12.70 15.54 37.81
C ALA A 705 -13.35 16.91 38.09
N ARG A 706 -13.63 17.70 37.04
CA ARG A 706 -14.41 18.95 37.15
C ARG A 706 -15.80 18.69 37.75
N LEU A 707 -16.45 17.60 37.34
CA LEU A 707 -17.78 17.22 37.81
C LEU A 707 -17.76 16.75 39.27
N LYS A 708 -16.71 16.03 39.72
CA LYS A 708 -16.53 15.62 41.13
C LYS A 708 -16.48 16.80 42.11
N ASN A 709 -16.03 17.97 41.66
CA ASN A 709 -15.88 19.18 42.48
C ASN A 709 -17.11 20.12 42.45
N SER A 710 -18.25 19.71 41.86
CA SER A 710 -19.38 20.60 41.61
C SER A 710 -20.42 20.69 42.74
N ASP A 711 -21.08 19.58 43.10
CA ASP A 711 -22.07 19.49 44.18
C ASP A 711 -22.03 18.07 44.80
N ALA A 712 -22.25 17.96 46.13
CA ALA A 712 -22.24 16.68 46.85
C ALA A 712 -23.24 15.67 46.29
N MET A 713 -24.36 16.15 45.74
CA MET A 713 -25.37 15.36 45.02
C MET A 713 -24.77 14.53 43.86
N PHE A 714 -23.72 15.02 43.19
CA PHE A 714 -23.12 14.34 42.04
C PHE A 714 -21.99 13.39 42.40
N LYS A 715 -21.60 13.26 43.69
CA LYS A 715 -20.46 12.40 44.10
C LYS A 715 -20.72 10.92 43.82
N ILE A 716 -21.95 10.44 44.07
CA ILE A 716 -22.36 9.06 43.77
C ILE A 716 -22.43 8.85 42.24
N LEU A 717 -23.06 9.79 41.54
CA LEU A 717 -23.22 9.75 40.09
C LEU A 717 -21.88 9.76 39.34
N THR A 718 -20.92 10.56 39.79
CA THR A 718 -19.58 10.64 39.21
C THR A 718 -18.73 9.39 39.48
N ASN A 719 -18.90 8.72 40.63
CA ASN A 719 -18.26 7.43 40.88
C ASN A 719 -18.82 6.32 39.96
N LYS A 720 -20.15 6.26 39.78
CA LYS A 720 -20.79 5.35 38.82
C LYS A 720 -20.37 5.67 37.38
N LEU A 721 -20.26 6.95 37.03
CA LEU A 721 -19.74 7.41 35.74
C LEU A 721 -18.30 6.91 35.51
N SER A 722 -17.39 7.06 36.48
CA SER A 722 -16.01 6.57 36.35
C SER A 722 -15.95 5.06 36.10
N LYS A 723 -16.76 4.26 36.84
CA LYS A 723 -16.85 2.81 36.62
C LYS A 723 -17.40 2.47 35.23
N LEU A 724 -18.47 3.14 34.81
CA LEU A 724 -19.06 2.95 33.48
C LEU A 724 -18.06 3.26 32.36
N VAL A 725 -17.37 4.40 32.46
CA VAL A 725 -16.37 4.84 31.49
C VAL A 725 -15.22 3.84 31.39
N SER A 726 -14.75 3.31 32.53
CA SER A 726 -13.73 2.24 32.58
C SER A 726 -14.20 0.95 31.93
N LYS A 727 -15.40 0.45 32.31
CA LYS A 727 -15.94 -0.80 31.75
C LYS A 727 -16.27 -0.69 30.27
N ARG A 728 -16.63 0.50 29.80
CA ARG A 728 -16.83 0.75 28.37
C ARG A 728 -15.52 0.67 27.58
N LYS A 729 -14.43 1.20 28.14
CA LYS A 729 -13.10 1.04 27.55
C LYS A 729 -12.71 -0.43 27.45
N GLU A 730 -12.82 -1.17 28.56
CA GLU A 730 -12.51 -2.60 28.61
C GLU A 730 -13.30 -3.39 27.55
N ALA A 731 -14.59 -3.10 27.39
CA ALA A 731 -15.42 -3.71 26.36
C ALA A 731 -14.94 -3.35 24.94
N VAL A 732 -14.64 -2.07 24.66
CA VAL A 732 -14.19 -1.63 23.34
C VAL A 732 -12.82 -2.21 23.00
N ASP A 733 -11.90 -2.27 23.95
CA ASP A 733 -10.56 -2.84 23.77
C ASP A 733 -10.68 -4.35 23.47
N ALA A 734 -11.49 -5.09 24.24
CA ALA A 734 -11.74 -6.52 24.02
C ALA A 734 -12.40 -6.80 22.65
N LEU A 735 -13.40 -5.99 22.27
CA LEU A 735 -14.08 -6.11 20.98
C LEU A 735 -13.15 -5.73 19.81
N SER A 736 -12.32 -4.70 19.98
CA SER A 736 -11.33 -4.28 18.96
C SER A 736 -10.24 -5.31 18.75
N ALA A 737 -9.78 -5.97 19.83
CA ALA A 737 -8.81 -7.06 19.75
C ALA A 737 -9.40 -8.24 18.96
N ILE A 738 -10.60 -8.71 19.33
CA ILE A 738 -11.34 -9.75 18.60
C ILE A 738 -11.48 -9.40 17.12
N GLN A 739 -11.93 -8.17 16.84
CA GLN A 739 -12.09 -7.68 15.47
C GLN A 739 -10.78 -7.72 14.69
N THR A 740 -9.72 -7.18 15.28
CA THR A 740 -8.42 -7.09 14.63
C THR A 740 -7.90 -8.48 14.31
N THR A 741 -8.00 -9.41 15.27
CA THR A 741 -7.63 -10.80 15.07
C THR A 741 -8.46 -11.45 13.97
N ILE A 742 -9.80 -11.33 14.00
CA ILE A 742 -10.62 -11.95 12.95
C ILE A 742 -10.30 -11.38 11.58
N LEU A 743 -10.20 -10.05 11.44
CA LEU A 743 -9.88 -9.42 10.16
C LEU A 743 -8.47 -9.80 9.68
N SER A 744 -7.47 -9.80 10.57
CA SER A 744 -6.11 -10.20 10.20
C SER A 744 -6.03 -11.67 9.81
N THR A 745 -6.74 -12.54 10.52
CA THR A 745 -6.75 -13.98 10.27
C THR A 745 -7.51 -14.32 9.00
N VAL A 746 -8.68 -13.73 8.77
CA VAL A 746 -9.45 -13.92 7.53
C VAL A 746 -8.68 -13.37 6.33
N LEU A 747 -8.08 -12.18 6.44
CA LEU A 747 -7.22 -11.64 5.39
C LEU A 747 -5.95 -12.48 5.20
N GLY A 748 -5.36 -13.03 6.26
CA GLY A 748 -4.18 -13.89 6.19
C GLY A 748 -4.46 -15.21 5.46
N ILE A 749 -5.61 -15.81 5.71
CA ILE A 749 -6.07 -17.02 5.02
C ILE A 749 -6.34 -16.71 3.55
N GLN A 750 -7.07 -15.63 3.27
CA GLN A 750 -7.33 -15.21 1.90
C GLN A 750 -6.04 -14.93 1.13
N ASP A 751 -5.12 -14.18 1.72
CA ASP A 751 -3.82 -13.83 1.13
C ASP A 751 -2.98 -15.08 0.86
N SER A 752 -3.04 -16.06 1.75
CA SER A 752 -2.37 -17.35 1.57
C SER A 752 -2.97 -18.14 0.40
N PHE A 753 -4.31 -18.20 0.26
CA PHE A 753 -4.95 -18.90 -0.86
C PHE A 753 -4.79 -18.18 -2.21
N ASP A 754 -4.84 -16.85 -2.25
CA ASP A 754 -4.52 -16.07 -3.46
C ASP A 754 -3.08 -16.35 -3.91
N GLN A 755 -2.13 -16.39 -2.98
CA GLN A 755 -0.74 -16.75 -3.28
C GLN A 755 -0.61 -18.18 -3.77
N ILE A 756 -1.25 -19.14 -3.10
CA ILE A 756 -1.27 -20.54 -3.56
C ILE A 756 -1.79 -20.62 -4.98
N ALA A 757 -2.85 -19.89 -5.32
CA ALA A 757 -3.41 -19.87 -6.67
C ALA A 757 -2.46 -19.27 -7.70
N ARG A 758 -1.85 -18.12 -7.38
CA ARG A 758 -0.84 -17.47 -8.24
C ARG A 758 0.35 -18.40 -8.50
N ILE A 759 0.91 -19.01 -7.44
CA ILE A 759 2.03 -19.94 -7.56
C ILE A 759 1.61 -21.16 -8.38
N SER A 760 0.40 -21.69 -8.18
CA SER A 760 -0.10 -22.85 -8.94
C SER A 760 -0.21 -22.54 -10.44
N TYR A 761 -0.82 -21.40 -10.78
CA TYR A 761 -0.94 -20.93 -12.16
C TYR A 761 0.43 -20.70 -12.80
N ALA A 762 1.33 -20.04 -12.06
CA ALA A 762 2.68 -19.74 -12.51
C ALA A 762 3.53 -21.02 -12.71
N LYS A 763 3.35 -22.02 -11.84
CA LYS A 763 4.01 -23.33 -11.93
C LYS A 763 3.61 -24.05 -13.21
N GLN A 764 2.32 -24.04 -13.55
CA GLN A 764 1.84 -24.66 -14.79
C GLN A 764 2.36 -23.93 -16.04
N ASN A 765 2.39 -22.59 -16.02
CA ASN A 765 2.96 -21.84 -17.14
C ASN A 765 4.48 -22.05 -17.30
N LEU A 766 5.21 -22.27 -16.20
CA LEU A 766 6.62 -22.68 -16.23
C LEU A 766 6.83 -24.05 -16.84
N LEU A 767 5.99 -25.03 -16.48
CA LEU A 767 6.03 -26.38 -17.05
C LEU A 767 5.78 -26.37 -18.57
N LEU A 768 4.95 -25.45 -19.06
CA LEU A 768 4.66 -25.26 -20.49
C LEU A 768 5.69 -24.39 -21.22
N ASN A 769 6.31 -23.44 -20.51
CA ASN A 769 7.30 -22.52 -21.04
C ASN A 769 8.34 -22.18 -19.96
N GLU A 770 9.51 -22.81 -20.03
CA GLU A 770 10.60 -22.64 -19.06
C GLU A 770 11.10 -21.18 -18.95
N LYS A 771 10.82 -20.35 -19.97
CA LYS A 771 11.14 -18.91 -19.99
C LYS A 771 10.06 -18.02 -19.38
N TYR A 772 9.00 -18.60 -18.80
CA TYR A 772 7.96 -17.85 -18.09
C TYR A 772 8.57 -17.05 -16.94
N ILE A 773 8.33 -15.74 -16.95
CA ILE A 773 8.90 -14.80 -15.98
C ILE A 773 7.97 -14.72 -14.77
N LEU A 774 8.45 -15.24 -13.64
CA LEU A 774 7.76 -15.26 -12.35
C LEU A 774 7.91 -13.93 -11.60
N THR A 775 7.42 -12.81 -12.13
CA THR A 775 7.67 -11.49 -11.50
C THR A 775 6.65 -11.07 -10.46
N THR A 776 5.37 -11.46 -10.52
CA THR A 776 4.33 -10.93 -9.61
C THR A 776 3.88 -11.89 -8.52
N ASP A 777 4.22 -13.18 -8.64
CA ASP A 777 3.62 -14.24 -7.82
C ASP A 777 4.41 -14.51 -6.54
N PHE A 778 5.65 -14.00 -6.46
CA PHE A 778 6.56 -14.18 -5.32
C PHE A 778 6.72 -12.95 -4.41
N ASP A 779 6.22 -11.79 -4.82
CA ASP A 779 6.38 -10.55 -4.06
C ASP A 779 5.70 -10.64 -2.68
N SER A 780 4.53 -11.28 -2.59
CA SER A 780 3.82 -11.45 -1.32
C SER A 780 4.53 -12.41 -0.33
N ILE A 781 5.24 -13.41 -0.85
CA ILE A 781 6.06 -14.33 -0.03
C ILE A 781 7.25 -13.56 0.55
N VAL A 782 7.89 -12.73 -0.27
CA VAL A 782 8.95 -11.82 0.16
C VAL A 782 8.41 -10.85 1.20
N ASP A 783 7.26 -10.23 0.95
CA ASP A 783 6.62 -9.32 1.90
C ASP A 783 6.33 -9.99 3.25
N ASN A 784 5.89 -11.25 3.24
CA ASN A 784 5.68 -12.03 4.47
C ASN A 784 6.99 -12.29 5.23
N ALA A 785 8.04 -12.73 4.54
CA ALA A 785 9.35 -12.94 5.14
C ALA A 785 9.94 -11.63 5.70
N VAL A 786 9.81 -10.54 4.94
CA VAL A 786 10.23 -9.19 5.35
C VAL A 786 9.42 -8.73 6.57
N ASN A 787 8.09 -8.87 6.56
CA ASN A 787 7.23 -8.50 7.69
C ASN A 787 7.57 -9.29 8.97
N ARG A 788 7.91 -10.58 8.85
CA ARG A 788 8.37 -11.40 9.99
C ARG A 788 9.67 -10.84 10.56
N LEU A 789 10.66 -10.56 9.71
CA LEU A 789 11.92 -9.95 10.15
C LEU A 789 11.70 -8.55 10.76
N LEU A 790 10.80 -7.76 10.19
CA LEU A 790 10.42 -6.45 10.73
C LEU A 790 9.72 -6.56 12.08
N SER A 791 8.96 -7.63 12.35
CA SER A 791 8.36 -7.89 13.68
C SER A 791 9.44 -8.16 14.72
N TYR A 792 10.38 -9.07 14.43
CA TYR A 792 11.49 -9.31 15.35
C TYR A 792 12.36 -8.08 15.59
N ASN A 793 12.58 -7.29 14.54
CA ASN A 793 13.25 -6.00 14.63
C ASN A 793 12.49 -5.04 15.56
N TYR A 794 11.17 -4.98 15.42
CA TYR A 794 10.27 -4.16 16.23
C TYR A 794 10.33 -4.54 17.71
N ASP A 795 10.28 -5.84 18.03
CA ASP A 795 10.30 -6.38 19.40
C ASP A 795 11.67 -6.21 20.06
N LEU A 796 12.74 -6.45 19.30
CA LEU A 796 14.11 -6.21 19.75
C LEU A 796 14.33 -4.72 20.07
N TYR A 797 13.90 -3.84 19.17
CA TYR A 797 14.01 -2.40 19.37
C TYR A 797 13.25 -1.94 20.63
N ASN A 798 12.02 -2.43 20.83
CA ASN A 798 11.23 -2.08 22.01
C ASN A 798 11.85 -2.61 23.30
N SER A 799 12.40 -3.84 23.27
CA SER A 799 13.08 -4.40 24.44
C SER A 799 14.37 -3.65 24.77
N ILE A 800 15.12 -3.12 23.80
CA ILE A 800 16.25 -2.21 24.03
C ILE A 800 15.78 -0.91 24.68
N GLN A 801 14.75 -0.25 24.10
CA GLN A 801 14.22 1.00 24.65
C GLN A 801 13.70 0.83 26.08
N TYR A 802 12.96 -0.24 26.34
CA TYR A 802 12.48 -0.53 27.69
C TYR A 802 13.62 -0.88 28.65
N THR A 803 14.61 -1.63 28.17
CA THR A 803 15.76 -2.05 29.01
C THR A 803 16.60 -0.86 29.44
N TYR A 804 16.92 0.08 28.53
CA TYR A 804 17.88 1.17 28.77
C TYR A 804 17.28 2.58 28.86
N LEU A 805 15.95 2.70 28.70
CA LEU A 805 15.15 3.92 28.93
C LEU A 805 15.73 5.20 28.32
N GLY A 806 16.16 5.11 27.07
CA GLY A 806 16.81 6.20 26.35
C GLY A 806 16.50 6.23 24.85
N GLU A 807 17.00 7.27 24.18
CA GLU A 807 16.82 7.48 22.74
C GLU A 807 17.43 6.33 21.93
N ALA A 808 16.60 5.35 21.53
CA ALA A 808 17.04 4.28 20.64
C ALA A 808 17.13 4.70 19.18
N ASN A 809 16.96 5.99 18.86
CA ASN A 809 17.19 6.56 17.54
C ASN A 809 18.64 6.31 17.05
N GLU A 810 19.55 5.98 17.96
CA GLU A 810 20.92 5.57 17.66
C GLU A 810 21.07 4.10 17.22
N TYR A 811 20.03 3.26 17.29
CA TYR A 811 20.11 1.82 16.97
C TYR A 811 19.25 1.52 15.74
N ASN A 812 19.79 1.82 14.55
CA ASN A 812 19.05 1.80 13.29
C ASN A 812 18.96 0.38 12.67
N PHE A 813 18.27 -0.52 13.36
CA PHE A 813 18.07 -1.90 12.89
C PHE A 813 17.17 -1.95 11.63
N TYR A 814 16.30 -0.97 11.40
CA TYR A 814 15.43 -0.94 10.21
C TYR A 814 16.22 -0.68 8.92
N GLU A 815 17.13 0.30 8.94
CA GLU A 815 18.01 0.56 7.78
C GLU A 815 18.89 -0.65 7.44
N SER A 816 19.24 -1.47 8.44
CA SER A 816 20.08 -2.65 8.22
C SER A 816 19.41 -3.70 7.31
N LEU A 817 18.10 -3.95 7.46
CA LEU A 817 17.38 -4.89 6.62
C LEU A 817 17.23 -4.34 5.20
N ASP A 818 16.81 -3.08 5.06
CA ASP A 818 16.70 -2.43 3.74
C ASP A 818 18.07 -2.39 3.02
N GLN A 819 19.17 -2.17 3.74
CA GLN A 819 20.53 -2.25 3.18
C GLN A 819 20.89 -3.65 2.70
N ILE A 820 20.58 -4.69 3.47
CA ILE A 820 20.80 -6.09 3.06
C ILE A 820 19.98 -6.40 1.80
N LEU A 821 18.70 -6.02 1.78
CA LEU A 821 17.81 -6.25 0.64
C LEU A 821 18.22 -5.48 -0.61
N ASN A 822 18.67 -4.23 -0.46
CA ASN A 822 19.18 -3.42 -1.56
C ASN A 822 20.51 -3.96 -2.08
N ARG A 823 21.41 -4.38 -1.17
CA ARG A 823 22.69 -4.98 -1.53
C ARG A 823 22.47 -6.28 -2.30
N MET A 824 21.55 -7.11 -1.81
CA MET A 824 21.10 -8.32 -2.48
C MET A 824 20.61 -7.99 -3.90
N ASP A 825 19.77 -6.97 -4.08
CA ASP A 825 19.31 -6.54 -5.41
C ASP A 825 20.45 -6.11 -6.34
N ILE A 826 21.47 -5.44 -5.81
CA ILE A 826 22.66 -5.01 -6.57
C ILE A 826 23.53 -6.21 -6.97
N ASP A 827 23.90 -7.06 -6.01
CA ASP A 827 24.73 -8.24 -6.26
C ASP A 827 24.02 -9.22 -7.22
N LEU A 828 22.69 -9.26 -7.15
CA LEU A 828 21.86 -10.00 -8.09
C LEU A 828 21.93 -9.47 -9.54
N ARG A 829 22.10 -8.17 -9.75
CA ARG A 829 22.22 -7.57 -11.09
C ARG A 829 23.63 -7.69 -11.70
N LEU A 830 24.67 -7.80 -10.87
CA LEU A 830 26.06 -7.64 -11.32
C LEU A 830 26.83 -8.95 -11.59
N ARG A 831 26.41 -10.10 -11.04
CA ARG A 831 27.16 -11.38 -11.14
C ARG A 831 26.38 -12.48 -11.86
N ASP A 832 27.05 -13.22 -12.74
CA ASP A 832 26.45 -14.31 -13.55
C ASP A 832 26.67 -15.72 -12.97
N GLU A 833 27.79 -15.99 -12.29
CA GLU A 833 28.01 -17.23 -11.52
C GLU A 833 27.70 -17.00 -10.04
N ARG A 834 27.02 -17.95 -9.39
CA ARG A 834 26.62 -17.85 -7.98
C ARG A 834 26.71 -19.16 -7.23
N ASP A 835 27.06 -19.03 -5.96
CA ASP A 835 26.94 -20.06 -4.93
C ASP A 835 25.94 -19.55 -3.90
N LEU A 836 24.78 -20.22 -3.82
CA LEU A 836 23.65 -19.87 -2.95
C LEU A 836 24.08 -19.77 -1.48
N ASP A 837 24.86 -20.74 -1.02
CA ASP A 837 25.24 -20.83 0.39
C ASP A 837 26.30 -19.77 0.72
N HIS A 838 27.21 -19.48 -0.21
CA HIS A 838 28.17 -18.39 -0.08
C HIS A 838 27.50 -17.01 -0.03
N ASP A 839 26.57 -16.73 -0.95
CA ASP A 839 25.87 -15.44 -1.02
C ASP A 839 24.98 -15.21 0.23
N ILE A 840 24.23 -16.23 0.67
CA ILE A 840 23.43 -16.15 1.90
C ILE A 840 24.32 -15.93 3.12
N SER A 841 25.45 -16.63 3.22
CA SER A 841 26.41 -16.44 4.31
C SER A 841 26.94 -15.01 4.38
N ASN A 842 27.14 -14.36 3.23
CA ASN A 842 27.54 -12.95 3.17
C ASN A 842 26.45 -12.02 3.72
N TYR A 843 25.18 -12.24 3.39
CA TYR A 843 24.07 -11.42 3.92
C TYR A 843 23.84 -11.66 5.42
N ILE A 844 24.01 -12.89 5.90
CA ILE A 844 23.99 -13.21 7.34
C ILE A 844 25.17 -12.51 8.04
N ALA A 845 26.35 -12.49 7.44
CA ALA A 845 27.51 -11.78 7.99
C ALA A 845 27.26 -10.26 8.09
N MET A 846 26.61 -9.66 7.09
CA MET A 846 26.18 -8.24 7.14
C MET A 846 25.21 -7.99 8.29
N PHE A 847 24.25 -8.90 8.50
CA PHE A 847 23.33 -8.82 9.63
C PHE A 847 24.06 -8.92 10.98
N GLU A 848 24.94 -9.91 11.13
CA GLU A 848 25.73 -10.10 12.35
C GLU A 848 26.68 -8.93 12.63
N ASP A 849 27.20 -8.27 11.60
CA ASP A 849 27.99 -7.06 11.76
C ASP A 849 27.16 -5.88 12.28
N ASN A 850 25.95 -5.68 11.75
CA ASN A 850 25.00 -4.69 12.24
C ASN A 850 24.61 -4.96 13.71
N PHE A 851 24.36 -6.22 14.07
CA PHE A 851 24.12 -6.64 15.45
C PHE A 851 25.32 -6.33 16.36
N ARG A 852 26.54 -6.62 15.90
CA ARG A 852 27.78 -6.31 16.65
C ARG A 852 27.94 -4.80 16.86
N HIS A 853 27.61 -3.98 15.86
CA HIS A 853 27.63 -2.52 16.00
C HIS A 853 26.64 -2.01 17.04
N VAL A 854 25.42 -2.55 17.06
CA VAL A 854 24.44 -2.18 18.09
C VAL A 854 24.90 -2.67 19.47
N ALA A 855 25.34 -3.92 19.59
CA ALA A 855 25.86 -4.45 20.85
C ALA A 855 27.01 -3.59 21.37
N TYR A 856 27.95 -3.18 20.52
CA TYR A 856 29.04 -2.28 20.89
C TYR A 856 28.54 -0.92 21.40
N ARG A 857 27.54 -0.32 20.76
CA ARG A 857 26.94 0.95 21.22
C ARG A 857 26.21 0.78 22.56
N ILE A 858 25.53 -0.35 22.78
CA ILE A 858 24.90 -0.68 24.07
C ILE A 858 25.97 -0.81 25.16
N VAL A 859 27.04 -1.58 24.91
CA VAL A 859 28.15 -1.75 25.86
C VAL A 859 28.81 -0.42 26.20
N LYS A 860 29.15 0.41 25.21
CA LYS A 860 29.69 1.76 25.44
C LYS A 860 28.78 2.66 26.27
N ARG A 861 27.45 2.51 26.12
CA ARG A 861 26.48 3.25 26.91
C ARG A 861 26.45 2.77 28.35
N LEU A 862 26.52 1.45 28.56
CA LEU A 862 26.62 0.85 29.89
C LEU A 862 27.90 1.28 30.63
N GLU A 863 29.02 1.39 29.91
CA GLU A 863 30.28 1.94 30.46
C GLU A 863 30.13 3.39 30.93
N LYS A 864 29.24 4.18 30.32
CA LYS A 864 29.07 5.61 30.58
C LYS A 864 28.05 5.94 31.67
N ASN A 865 26.99 5.13 31.83
CA ASN A 865 25.79 5.49 32.61
C ASN A 865 25.58 4.65 33.89
N ASN A 866 26.63 4.02 34.41
CA ASN A 866 26.58 3.01 35.49
C ASN A 866 25.77 1.75 35.16
N LEU A 867 26.16 0.64 35.80
CA LEU A 867 25.57 -0.69 35.62
C LEU A 867 24.19 -0.77 36.28
N LYS A 868 23.38 -1.77 35.91
CA LYS A 868 22.16 -2.10 36.66
C LYS A 868 22.53 -2.44 38.10
N TYR A 869 21.86 -1.80 39.07
CA TYR A 869 22.00 -2.09 40.47
C TYR A 869 20.78 -2.86 40.98
N GLU A 870 20.99 -3.72 41.98
CA GLU A 870 19.92 -4.46 42.64
C GLU A 870 19.79 -3.99 44.08
N LYS A 871 18.54 -3.89 44.55
CA LYS A 871 18.22 -3.51 45.92
C LYS A 871 16.91 -4.15 46.36
N ASP A 872 16.78 -4.29 47.68
CA ASP A 872 15.57 -4.84 48.30
C ASP A 872 14.78 -3.71 48.97
N PHE A 873 13.46 -3.77 48.83
CA PHE A 873 12.51 -2.94 49.53
C PHE A 873 11.54 -3.83 50.32
N ILE A 874 11.52 -3.69 51.64
CA ILE A 874 10.69 -4.50 52.52
C ILE A 874 9.44 -3.71 52.91
N LEU A 875 8.28 -4.26 52.57
CA LEU A 875 6.99 -3.69 52.93
C LEU A 875 6.33 -4.55 54.01
N HIS A 876 6.22 -4.00 55.22
CA HIS A 876 5.54 -4.62 56.34
C HIS A 876 4.07 -4.18 56.37
N LEU A 877 3.15 -5.15 56.33
CA LEU A 877 1.72 -4.85 56.44
C LEU A 877 1.35 -4.57 57.90
N ASN A 878 0.54 -3.54 58.13
CA ASN A 878 0.05 -3.23 59.47
C ASN A 878 -1.14 -4.13 59.87
N LYS A 879 -1.50 -4.11 61.15
CA LYS A 879 -2.57 -4.95 61.69
C LYS A 879 -3.92 -4.82 60.96
N ALA A 880 -4.32 -3.61 60.57
CA ALA A 880 -5.59 -3.39 59.87
C ALA A 880 -5.59 -4.00 58.45
N GLU A 881 -4.43 -4.05 57.80
CA GLU A 881 -4.23 -4.66 56.48
C GLU A 881 -4.23 -6.19 56.57
N ILE A 882 -3.59 -6.75 57.61
CA ILE A 882 -3.62 -8.18 57.93
C ILE A 882 -5.03 -8.65 58.26
N ASP A 883 -5.76 -7.93 59.12
CA ASP A 883 -7.15 -8.25 59.48
C ASP A 883 -8.05 -8.27 58.23
N ARG A 884 -7.77 -7.39 57.26
CA ARG A 884 -8.48 -7.37 55.97
C ARG A 884 -8.24 -8.63 55.16
N LEU A 885 -6.98 -9.02 54.97
CA LEU A 885 -6.63 -10.24 54.24
C LEU A 885 -7.25 -11.47 54.92
N ASN A 886 -7.24 -11.53 56.25
CA ASN A 886 -7.87 -12.60 57.03
C ASN A 886 -9.40 -12.67 56.86
N THR A 887 -10.07 -11.57 56.51
CA THR A 887 -11.52 -11.56 56.17
C THR A 887 -11.82 -11.93 54.72
N GLY A 888 -10.81 -12.31 53.93
CA GLY A 888 -10.95 -12.64 52.51
C GLY A 888 -11.09 -11.43 51.59
N ASN A 889 -10.75 -10.23 52.08
CA ASN A 889 -10.74 -9.02 51.26
C ASN A 889 -9.36 -8.81 50.62
N ASP A 890 -9.36 -8.29 49.40
CA ASP A 890 -8.15 -7.93 48.67
C ASP A 890 -7.50 -6.66 49.24
N LEU A 891 -6.17 -6.59 49.15
CA LEU A 891 -5.40 -5.40 49.50
C LEU A 891 -4.71 -4.84 48.25
N TYR A 892 -4.82 -3.53 48.02
CA TYR A 892 -4.12 -2.86 46.93
C TYR A 892 -2.99 -1.97 47.47
N ILE A 893 -1.76 -2.29 47.08
CA ILE A 893 -0.54 -1.52 47.39
C ILE A 893 -0.19 -0.65 46.19
N ASP A 894 -0.06 0.65 46.42
CA ASP A 894 0.33 1.64 45.42
C ASP A 894 1.83 1.97 45.60
N MET A 895 2.68 1.36 44.77
CA MET A 895 4.13 1.57 44.84
C MET A 895 4.56 2.95 44.35
N PHE A 896 3.70 3.67 43.63
CA PHE A 896 3.98 5.03 43.20
C PHE A 896 4.08 5.99 44.39
N LYS A 897 3.34 5.74 45.48
CA LYS A 897 3.44 6.54 46.72
C LYS A 897 4.77 6.37 47.45
N TYR A 898 5.50 5.28 47.17
CA TYR A 898 6.80 5.01 47.75
C TYR A 898 7.97 5.57 46.90
N GLN A 899 7.69 6.29 45.81
CA GLN A 899 8.71 6.83 44.90
C GLN A 899 9.78 7.68 45.60
N ASP A 900 9.40 8.46 46.62
CA ASP A 900 10.32 9.34 47.34
C ASP A 900 11.29 8.54 48.22
N ILE A 901 10.84 7.39 48.73
CA ILE A 901 11.64 6.43 49.52
C ILE A 901 12.56 5.61 48.60
N LEU A 902 12.13 5.38 47.36
CA LEU A 902 12.91 4.74 46.30
C LEU A 902 13.93 5.70 45.65
N ASN A 903 14.27 6.81 46.33
CA ASN A 903 15.28 7.81 45.94
C ASN A 903 15.10 8.41 44.53
N ASN A 904 13.90 8.33 43.93
CA ASN A 904 13.68 8.69 42.52
C ASN A 904 14.69 8.01 41.55
N GLU A 905 15.14 6.80 41.89
CA GLU A 905 15.99 5.96 41.04
C GLU A 905 15.32 5.71 39.68
N LYS A 906 16.11 5.63 38.61
CA LYS A 906 15.57 5.49 37.25
C LYS A 906 15.29 4.03 36.94
N GLY A 907 14.25 3.78 36.15
CA GLY A 907 14.02 2.47 35.56
C GLY A 907 13.76 1.32 36.52
N LEU A 908 13.11 1.61 37.65
CA LEU A 908 12.76 0.64 38.68
C LEU A 908 11.92 -0.53 38.11
N LYS A 909 12.45 -1.76 38.17
CA LYS A 909 11.77 -2.97 37.68
C LYS A 909 11.83 -4.10 38.71
N VAL A 910 10.74 -4.83 38.88
CA VAL A 910 10.65 -5.94 39.82
C VAL A 910 11.42 -7.14 39.29
N LYS A 911 12.39 -7.61 40.07
CA LYS A 911 13.08 -8.89 39.86
C LYS A 911 12.29 -10.02 40.51
N ASN A 912 11.88 -9.84 41.77
CA ASN A 912 11.13 -10.84 42.51
C ASN A 912 10.34 -10.20 43.67
N ILE A 913 9.31 -10.89 44.16
CA ILE A 913 8.63 -10.54 45.41
C ILE A 913 8.58 -11.79 46.28
N LYS A 914 9.39 -11.80 47.34
CA LYS A 914 9.38 -12.87 48.34
C LYS A 914 8.35 -12.55 49.41
N VAL A 915 7.53 -13.54 49.72
CA VAL A 915 6.57 -13.46 50.83
C VAL A 915 7.19 -14.04 52.09
N VAL A 916 7.16 -13.27 53.17
CA VAL A 916 7.50 -13.73 54.52
C VAL A 916 6.25 -13.56 55.38
N ALA A 917 5.62 -14.67 55.75
CA ALA A 917 4.34 -14.68 56.45
C ALA A 917 4.41 -15.53 57.71
N ASP A 918 3.98 -14.96 58.83
CA ASP A 918 3.70 -15.71 60.05
C ASP A 918 2.20 -15.93 60.18
N TYR A 919 1.80 -17.08 60.71
CA TYR A 919 0.41 -17.47 60.83
C TYR A 919 0.16 -18.21 62.14
N ASP A 920 -1.07 -18.10 62.64
CA ASP A 920 -1.59 -18.89 63.74
C ASP A 920 -2.54 -19.95 63.18
N ALA A 921 -2.25 -21.22 63.47
CA ALA A 921 -2.98 -22.36 62.94
C ALA A 921 -3.14 -23.46 63.99
N TYR A 922 -4.37 -23.94 64.15
CA TYR A 922 -4.66 -25.12 64.96
C TYR A 922 -4.45 -26.39 64.12
N VAL A 923 -3.39 -27.14 64.44
CA VAL A 923 -2.94 -28.27 63.60
C VAL A 923 -3.69 -29.56 63.96
N ASP A 924 -4.47 -30.07 63.00
CA ASP A 924 -4.99 -31.44 62.99
C ASP A 924 -4.55 -32.13 61.70
N ARG A 925 -4.10 -33.39 61.78
CA ARG A 925 -3.32 -34.10 60.74
C ARG A 925 -4.14 -34.57 59.53
N SER A 926 -5.41 -34.20 59.41
CA SER A 926 -6.28 -34.58 58.29
C SER A 926 -6.69 -33.36 57.44
N GLY A 927 -6.60 -33.49 56.11
CA GLY A 927 -7.05 -32.50 55.11
C GLY A 927 -5.96 -31.83 54.26
N ILE A 928 -6.36 -30.97 53.32
CA ILE A 928 -5.47 -30.04 52.62
C ILE A 928 -5.03 -29.00 53.64
N ASN A 929 -3.73 -28.80 53.83
CA ASN A 929 -3.17 -27.92 54.86
C ASN A 929 -2.29 -26.84 54.22
N MET A 930 -2.85 -26.13 53.24
CA MET A 930 -2.14 -25.14 52.44
C MET A 930 -2.79 -23.76 52.58
N ILE A 931 -1.97 -22.75 52.81
CA ILE A 931 -2.33 -21.34 52.65
C ILE A 931 -1.51 -20.74 51.52
N GLU A 932 -2.10 -19.79 50.80
CA GLU A 932 -1.40 -19.06 49.74
C GLU A 932 -1.52 -17.56 49.99
N VAL A 933 -0.41 -16.85 49.78
CA VAL A 933 -0.40 -15.40 49.64
C VAL A 933 0.03 -15.10 48.22
N LEU A 934 -0.83 -14.42 47.47
CA LEU A 934 -0.57 -14.04 46.08
C LEU A 934 -0.36 -12.53 46.00
N VAL A 935 0.61 -12.12 45.20
CA VAL A 935 0.87 -10.73 44.84
C VAL A 935 0.81 -10.63 43.32
N THR A 936 -0.14 -9.84 42.82
CA THR A 936 -0.40 -9.68 41.39
C THR A 936 -0.15 -8.23 40.99
N HIS A 937 0.70 -8.00 39.97
CA HIS A 937 0.87 -6.67 39.39
C HIS A 937 -0.39 -6.29 38.59
N GLY A 938 -0.86 -5.05 38.74
CA GLY A 938 -2.00 -4.52 37.97
C GLY A 938 -1.65 -4.17 36.52
N ASP A 939 -2.64 -3.73 35.75
CA ASP A 939 -2.49 -3.56 34.29
C ASP A 939 -1.61 -2.36 33.87
N SER A 940 -1.40 -1.40 34.77
CA SER A 940 -0.66 -0.16 34.48
C SER A 940 0.74 -0.20 35.11
N HIS A 941 1.76 -0.13 34.27
CA HIS A 941 3.16 -0.03 34.66
C HIS A 941 3.63 1.40 34.43
N PHE A 942 4.26 2.01 35.43
CA PHE A 942 4.84 3.34 35.30
C PHE A 942 6.35 3.23 35.38
N ILE A 943 7.09 3.77 34.43
CA ILE A 943 8.55 3.79 34.51
C ILE A 943 9.04 5.22 34.39
N ARG A 944 10.00 5.60 35.24
CA ARG A 944 10.58 6.95 35.26
C ARG A 944 11.96 6.91 34.63
N SER A 945 12.22 7.85 33.72
CA SER A 945 13.56 8.15 33.21
C SER A 945 13.73 9.66 33.14
N ASN A 946 14.69 10.20 33.89
CA ASN A 946 14.88 11.64 34.05
C ASN A 946 13.57 12.33 34.54
N GLU A 947 13.18 13.43 33.91
CA GLU A 947 11.93 14.17 34.20
C GLU A 947 10.68 13.53 33.58
N ASN A 948 10.85 12.48 32.76
CA ASN A 948 9.76 11.85 32.03
C ASN A 948 9.22 10.62 32.78
N LEU A 949 7.89 10.52 32.81
CA LEU A 949 7.16 9.35 33.28
C LEU A 949 6.51 8.67 32.08
N PHE A 950 6.65 7.36 31.95
CA PHE A 950 6.04 6.58 30.88
C PHE A 950 5.02 5.61 31.48
N GLU A 951 3.85 5.49 30.86
CA GLU A 951 2.82 4.51 31.22
C GLU A 951 2.82 3.40 30.17
N LEU A 952 2.93 2.16 30.64
CA LEU A 952 2.96 0.95 29.83
C LEU A 952 1.86 -0.01 30.27
N THR A 953 1.42 -0.87 29.36
CA THR A 953 0.47 -1.96 29.63
C THR A 953 1.16 -3.30 29.48
N SER A 954 0.96 -4.23 30.41
CA SER A 954 1.50 -5.59 30.24
C SER A 954 0.47 -6.52 29.62
N PRO A 955 0.87 -7.36 28.64
CA PRO A 955 0.01 -8.40 28.08
C PRO A 955 -0.11 -9.62 29.02
N VAL A 956 0.72 -9.71 30.06
CA VAL A 956 0.77 -10.85 30.98
C VAL A 956 0.59 -10.39 32.41
N GLU A 957 -0.26 -11.11 33.14
CA GLU A 957 -0.43 -10.92 34.57
C GLU A 957 0.83 -11.43 35.30
N HIS A 958 1.58 -10.52 35.92
CA HIS A 958 2.76 -10.89 36.70
C HIS A 958 2.32 -11.28 38.12
N LYS A 959 2.62 -12.53 38.50
CA LYS A 959 2.27 -13.09 39.81
C LYS A 959 3.51 -13.55 40.56
N TRP A 960 3.53 -13.18 41.84
CA TRP A 960 4.45 -13.68 42.84
C TRP A 960 3.64 -14.17 44.04
N GLY A 961 4.29 -14.89 44.96
CA GLY A 961 3.62 -15.31 46.18
C GLY A 961 4.35 -16.43 46.88
N ALA A 962 3.66 -17.00 47.85
CA ALA A 962 4.10 -18.21 48.55
C ALA A 962 2.91 -19.12 48.81
N SER A 963 3.13 -20.41 48.60
CA SER A 963 2.27 -21.49 49.09
C SER A 963 2.96 -22.11 50.31
N ILE A 964 2.29 -22.09 51.45
CA ILE A 964 2.84 -22.60 52.71
C ILE A 964 2.01 -23.80 53.16
N ASP A 965 2.69 -24.93 53.35
CA ASP A 965 2.12 -26.09 54.03
C ASP A 965 2.19 -25.87 55.55
N ILE A 966 1.03 -25.66 56.16
CA ILE A 966 0.94 -25.30 57.59
C ILE A 966 1.37 -26.45 58.52
N ILE A 967 1.44 -27.71 58.05
CA ILE A 967 1.91 -28.84 58.86
C ILE A 967 3.43 -28.94 58.80
N SER A 968 3.98 -28.96 57.59
CA SER A 968 5.42 -29.17 57.42
C SER A 968 6.24 -27.88 57.59
N GLY A 969 5.57 -26.72 57.57
CA GLY A 969 6.21 -25.40 57.54
C GLY A 969 6.95 -25.14 56.22
N ARG A 970 6.81 -26.02 55.22
CA ARG A 970 7.48 -25.85 53.94
C ARG A 970 6.79 -24.77 53.14
N GLN A 971 7.56 -23.76 52.78
CA GLN A 971 7.17 -22.71 51.85
C GLN A 971 7.67 -23.06 50.46
N ALA A 972 6.79 -22.93 49.46
CA ALA A 972 7.11 -22.97 48.06
C ALA A 972 6.77 -21.61 47.44
N ASP A 973 7.76 -20.95 46.82
CA ASP A 973 7.53 -19.69 46.16
C ASP A 973 6.66 -19.87 44.92
N ILE A 974 5.69 -18.98 44.77
CA ILE A 974 4.84 -18.89 43.59
C ILE A 974 5.51 -17.88 42.66
N ALA A 975 6.02 -18.37 41.54
CA ALA A 975 6.62 -17.59 40.47
C ALA A 975 6.09 -18.09 39.12
N PRO A 976 6.32 -17.37 38.00
CA PRO A 976 5.93 -17.85 36.68
C PRO A 976 6.39 -19.29 36.41
N SER A 977 5.52 -20.13 35.84
CA SER A 977 5.71 -21.59 35.73
C SER A 977 6.97 -21.99 34.94
N LYS A 978 7.88 -22.73 35.59
CA LYS A 978 9.04 -23.42 34.96
C LYS A 978 8.64 -24.37 33.81
N VAL A 979 7.45 -24.98 33.90
CA VAL A 979 6.95 -25.88 32.85
C VAL A 979 6.62 -25.09 31.58
N ASN A 980 5.97 -23.94 31.71
CA ASN A 980 5.66 -23.08 30.56
C ASN A 980 6.93 -22.56 29.88
N PHE A 981 7.96 -22.23 30.67
CA PHE A 981 9.27 -21.87 30.15
C PHE A 981 9.89 -23.04 29.37
N SER A 982 9.92 -24.25 29.94
CA SER A 982 10.49 -25.42 29.27
C SER A 982 9.77 -25.79 27.96
N SER A 983 8.43 -25.66 27.93
CA SER A 983 7.65 -25.86 26.70
C SER A 983 7.94 -24.78 25.66
N PHE A 984 8.10 -23.52 26.09
CA PHE A 984 8.53 -22.46 25.18
C PHE A 984 9.94 -22.72 24.63
N GLY A 985 10.90 -23.10 25.47
CA GLY A 985 12.26 -23.45 25.02
C GLY A 985 12.27 -24.60 24.01
N ALA A 986 11.44 -25.63 24.22
CA ALA A 986 11.29 -26.74 23.29
C ALA A 986 10.65 -26.33 21.95
N ILE A 987 9.60 -25.49 21.96
CA ILE A 987 8.94 -25.00 20.74
C ILE A 987 9.84 -24.02 19.98
N ALA A 988 10.48 -23.12 20.71
CA ALA A 988 11.36 -22.11 20.15
C ALA A 988 12.75 -22.66 19.80
N ASP A 989 13.07 -23.90 20.18
CA ASP A 989 14.41 -24.51 20.06
C ASP A 989 15.51 -23.59 20.61
N ILE A 990 15.27 -23.05 21.81
CA ILE A 990 16.17 -22.14 22.51
C ILE A 990 16.49 -22.73 23.86
N ASP A 991 17.79 -22.79 24.19
CA ASP A 991 18.22 -23.02 25.55
C ASP A 991 17.88 -21.78 26.41
N ILE A 992 16.94 -22.00 27.34
CA ILE A 992 16.37 -21.02 28.26
C ILE A 992 17.01 -21.07 29.65
N GLU A 993 17.97 -21.99 29.90
CA GLU A 993 18.57 -22.13 31.23
C GLU A 993 19.34 -20.85 31.59
N GLY A 994 18.96 -20.24 32.72
CA GLY A 994 19.55 -18.97 33.18
C GLY A 994 19.13 -17.72 32.39
N LEU A 995 18.23 -17.83 31.42
CA LEU A 995 17.68 -16.68 30.71
C LEU A 995 16.43 -16.12 31.38
N ASP A 996 16.39 -14.81 31.56
CA ASP A 996 15.12 -14.10 31.75
C ASP A 996 14.34 -14.19 30.44
N VAL A 997 13.27 -14.98 30.39
CA VAL A 997 12.48 -15.17 29.16
C VAL A 997 11.58 -13.96 28.90
N PHE A 998 10.96 -13.40 29.95
CA PHE A 998 10.03 -12.26 29.85
C PHE A 998 10.67 -10.96 30.35
N ASN A 999 10.18 -9.82 29.86
CA ASN A 999 10.54 -8.55 30.48
C ASN A 999 9.99 -8.44 31.90
N ARG A 1000 10.79 -7.81 32.76
CA ARG A 1000 10.44 -7.50 34.15
C ARG A 1000 9.41 -6.38 34.18
N ALA A 1001 8.37 -6.55 34.99
CA ALA A 1001 7.37 -5.52 35.27
C ALA A 1001 8.03 -4.30 35.94
N SER A 1002 7.49 -3.10 35.70
CA SER A 1002 7.90 -1.92 36.50
C SER A 1002 7.61 -2.13 37.99
N LEU A 1003 8.42 -1.52 38.85
CA LEU A 1003 8.13 -1.41 40.28
C LEU A 1003 7.03 -0.38 40.58
N LEU A 1004 6.96 0.70 39.81
CA LEU A 1004 5.96 1.74 40.04
C LEU A 1004 4.66 1.31 39.38
N GLY A 1005 3.73 0.83 40.20
CA GLY A 1005 2.45 0.31 39.76
C GLY A 1005 1.58 -0.03 40.96
N GLN A 1006 0.42 -0.62 40.67
CA GLN A 1006 -0.48 -1.11 41.69
C GLN A 1006 -0.34 -2.63 41.82
N TYR A 1007 -0.27 -3.12 43.05
CA TYR A 1007 -0.14 -4.54 43.36
C TYR A 1007 -1.34 -4.99 44.19
N LYS A 1008 -1.99 -6.05 43.73
CA LYS A 1008 -3.07 -6.73 44.45
C LYS A 1008 -2.46 -7.83 45.31
N VAL A 1009 -2.74 -7.82 46.61
CA VAL A 1009 -2.34 -8.88 47.55
C VAL A 1009 -3.59 -9.63 47.98
N GLU A 1010 -3.53 -10.95 47.89
CA GLU A 1010 -4.62 -11.87 48.20
C GLU A 1010 -4.13 -12.93 49.19
N PHE A 1011 -4.94 -13.24 50.20
CA PHE A 1011 -4.73 -14.37 51.09
C PHE A 1011 -5.79 -15.43 50.82
N ILE A 1012 -5.36 -16.62 50.43
CA ILE A 1012 -6.22 -17.75 50.11
C ILE A 1012 -5.97 -18.86 51.12
N ASN A 1013 -6.95 -19.09 51.98
CA ASN A 1013 -6.92 -20.20 52.92
C ASN A 1013 -7.58 -21.44 52.30
N LYS A 1014 -6.78 -22.41 51.84
CA LYS A 1014 -7.28 -23.66 51.24
C LYS A 1014 -7.50 -24.77 52.28
N THR A 1015 -7.30 -24.48 53.56
CA THR A 1015 -7.34 -25.51 54.61
C THR A 1015 -8.74 -25.92 55.04
N GLY A 1016 -9.74 -25.07 54.76
CA GLY A 1016 -11.09 -25.22 55.32
C GLY A 1016 -11.17 -24.98 56.84
N LYS A 1017 -10.06 -24.59 57.48
CA LYS A 1017 -9.95 -24.29 58.92
C LYS A 1017 -9.72 -22.79 59.14
N ASP A 1018 -9.93 -22.29 60.35
CA ASP A 1018 -9.63 -20.88 60.70
C ASP A 1018 -8.12 -20.70 60.89
N VAL A 1019 -7.42 -20.34 59.80
CA VAL A 1019 -6.00 -19.97 59.80
C VAL A 1019 -5.92 -18.48 59.56
N LYS A 1020 -5.18 -17.78 60.42
CA LYS A 1020 -5.03 -16.32 60.34
C LYS A 1020 -3.56 -15.94 60.24
N LEU A 1021 -3.27 -15.02 59.32
CA LEU A 1021 -1.98 -14.34 59.27
C LEU A 1021 -1.81 -13.50 60.54
N THR A 1022 -0.65 -13.63 61.18
CA THR A 1022 -0.23 -12.80 62.33
C THR A 1022 0.74 -11.71 61.89
N SER A 1023 1.54 -11.97 60.86
CA SER A 1023 2.42 -11.01 60.20
C SER A 1023 2.52 -11.31 58.70
N LEU A 1024 2.72 -10.28 57.88
CA LEU A 1024 3.04 -10.43 56.46
C LEU A 1024 4.01 -9.32 56.05
N SER A 1025 5.13 -9.72 55.48
CA SER A 1025 6.12 -8.83 54.87
C SER A 1025 6.38 -9.24 53.43
N LEU A 1026 6.44 -8.25 52.54
CA LEU A 1026 6.80 -8.44 51.15
C LEU A 1026 8.21 -7.90 50.93
N VAL A 1027 9.15 -8.78 50.59
CA VAL A 1027 10.52 -8.38 50.21
C VAL A 1027 10.53 -8.25 48.70
N VAL A 1028 10.49 -7.01 48.22
CA VAL A 1028 10.50 -6.68 46.80
C VAL A 1028 11.94 -6.47 46.35
N GLU A 1029 12.45 -7.41 45.56
CA GLU A 1029 13.75 -7.31 44.90
C GLU A 1029 13.54 -6.56 43.59
N TYR A 1030 14.28 -5.47 43.37
CA TYR A 1030 14.16 -4.65 42.16
C TYR A 1030 15.51 -4.23 41.59
N GLU A 1031 15.52 -3.98 40.28
CA GLU A 1031 16.65 -3.39 39.57
C GLU A 1031 16.39 -1.91 39.25
N TYR A 1032 17.45 -1.10 39.22
CA TYR A 1032 17.43 0.31 38.86
C TYR A 1032 18.68 0.75 38.08
N GLN A 1033 18.63 1.96 37.53
CA GLN A 1033 19.67 2.60 36.71
C GLN A 1033 20.15 3.93 37.30
#